data_AF-A0A363T9G3-F1
#
_entry.id   AF-A0A363T9G3-F1
#
_cell.length_a   1.000
_cell.length_b   1.000
_cell.length_c   1.000
_cell.angle_alpha   90.00
_cell.angle_beta   90.00
_cell.angle_gamma   90.00
#
_symmetry.space_group_name_H-M   'P 1'
#
loop_
_entity.id
_entity.type
_entity.pdbx_description
1 polymer ?
#
loop_
_entity_poly.entity_id
_entity_poly.type
_entity_poly.pdbx_seq_one_letter_code
_entity_poly.pdbx_strand_id
1 'polypeptide(L)'
;MEPREYLNGAILDTMSGSQSNLLLDLSIIIPTRNEAGNIDTLLSRLSKSLNGYGVEVIFVDDSSDDTPQVVEAARQQYPDLKVRMIHREEEQRTGGLGGAVVLGMKNAQSEYACVMDGDLQHPPEMIPSLFYALKEKQVDLVVATRRNQQSQVRGLNFTRNIISRGLDLTARVFFPRRLQGVSDPLSGFFMVRKDSLKMTDLRPNGFKILLEILVRNPKLKKAEVPFSFGERLAGESKASTKEAINYFKQLWTLKFGTSTLRFAGFALVGASGILVNSLVLYLATSRLNIYYLLSVAIATVASTLWNFGLTETLVYRASDQSKGRIQRLALFSVMNIAALALRGPIIYLLTSIFSVNYLVSNLISLVLLTVLRFLTADSMIWGNTRRETLGELKALYSYDIHNIISVVSEGELPEMEPFRVFQTIENPTINVRIGIPPAPRHEKLAHSNYLRFREIFGHLGFEVGIWMGDQVNVVASPLLRYSPHVLYTNVVEPILRWTFVKKGFALVHGATIAFGEQAFMITARTDTGKTTTLLKILSHQRRNSDRAAFLSDDMIIVSPDGSALTYPKPLTISAHTLGAINAETLNFREKMSLPLQSRIHSRSGRKAASFISKTNLPAATINMLMQIVVPPPKYFVEKLLPAVKLQKEANFAGMFIIERNGEGTKTINNKEALEILLSNCEDAYGFPPYNDLKEFLYHRNGVDLRKIEQNIIRQSFAGLAATVVQSKKLDWWCLIPSFIDEKVASDCVCDGNQLAVQPMQSVGGLVGR
;
A
#
# COMPACT_ATOMS: atom_id res chain seq x y z
N MET A 1 33.40 -16.22 -11.36
CA MET A 1 33.73 -16.99 -10.15
C MET A 1 32.55 -17.90 -9.86
N GLU A 2 32.76 -19.21 -9.91
CA GLU A 2 31.72 -20.23 -9.75
C GLU A 2 31.23 -20.34 -8.30
N PRO A 3 29.92 -20.57 -8.04
CA PRO A 3 29.36 -20.74 -6.71
C PRO A 3 29.32 -22.22 -6.30
N ARG A 4 30.48 -22.91 -6.23
CA ARG A 4 30.55 -24.33 -5.87
C ARG A 4 31.27 -24.66 -4.55
N GLU A 5 31.93 -23.70 -3.89
CA GLU A 5 32.81 -24.02 -2.75
C GLU A 5 32.30 -23.67 -1.35
N TYR A 6 31.11 -23.08 -1.17
CA TYR A 6 30.61 -22.74 0.16
C TYR A 6 29.58 -23.72 0.78
N LEU A 7 29.26 -24.84 0.10
CA LEU A 7 28.17 -25.73 0.51
C LEU A 7 28.57 -26.95 1.36
N ASN A 8 29.87 -27.24 1.54
CA ASN A 8 30.30 -28.51 2.17
C ASN A 8 30.66 -28.41 3.67
N GLY A 9 30.45 -27.28 4.33
CA GLY A 9 31.02 -27.04 5.67
C GLY A 9 30.11 -27.21 6.90
N ALA A 10 28.78 -27.16 6.77
CA ALA A 10 27.94 -26.87 7.95
C ALA A 10 26.77 -27.83 8.22
N ILE A 11 26.65 -28.97 7.53
CA ILE A 11 25.51 -29.89 7.71
C ILE A 11 25.91 -31.35 8.04
N LEU A 12 27.19 -31.73 7.97
CA LEU A 12 27.60 -33.13 8.10
C LEU A 12 27.94 -33.64 9.52
N ASP A 13 27.94 -32.80 10.56
CA ASP A 13 28.46 -33.19 11.88
C ASP A 13 27.43 -33.61 12.94
N THR A 14 26.16 -33.73 12.59
CA THR A 14 25.16 -34.26 13.52
C THR A 14 24.28 -35.27 12.82
N MET A 15 24.76 -36.51 12.68
CA MET A 15 23.98 -37.77 12.75
C MET A 15 24.86 -38.96 12.35
N SER A 16 25.77 -39.37 13.22
CA SER A 16 26.30 -40.74 13.21
C SER A 16 25.60 -41.54 14.32
N GLY A 17 24.69 -42.43 13.91
CA GLY A 17 24.14 -43.47 14.77
C GLY A 17 22.62 -43.45 14.96
N SER A 18 21.90 -44.15 14.08
CA SER A 18 20.69 -44.94 14.38
C SER A 18 20.07 -45.41 13.06
N GLN A 19 19.72 -46.69 12.99
CA GLN A 19 19.11 -47.32 11.81
C GLN A 19 17.83 -46.59 11.34
N SER A 20 17.71 -46.54 10.01
CA SER A 20 16.84 -45.70 9.20
C SER A 20 15.35 -46.10 9.25
N ASN A 21 14.56 -45.35 10.02
CA ASN A 21 13.26 -44.89 9.53
C ASN A 21 13.52 -43.57 8.82
N LEU A 22 13.62 -43.59 7.48
CA LEU A 22 13.76 -42.37 6.68
C LEU A 22 12.54 -41.47 6.94
N LEU A 23 12.72 -40.45 7.77
CA LEU A 23 11.74 -39.38 7.91
C LEU A 23 11.56 -38.75 6.53
N LEU A 24 10.32 -38.73 6.02
CA LEU A 24 10.02 -38.12 4.73
C LEU A 24 10.12 -36.59 4.86
N ASP A 25 11.15 -36.00 4.25
CA ASP A 25 11.38 -34.57 4.19
C ASP A 25 10.39 -33.83 3.28
N LEU A 26 9.92 -34.49 2.21
CA LEU A 26 9.09 -33.85 1.20
C LEU A 26 8.09 -34.80 0.50
N SER A 27 6.88 -34.30 0.26
CA SER A 27 5.90 -34.95 -0.62
C SER A 27 5.71 -34.13 -1.91
N ILE A 28 5.93 -34.73 -3.07
CA ILE A 28 5.77 -34.09 -4.38
C ILE A 28 4.46 -34.56 -5.00
N ILE A 29 3.56 -33.64 -5.30
CA ILE A 29 2.22 -33.91 -5.79
C ILE A 29 2.16 -33.49 -7.25
N ILE A 30 1.92 -34.47 -8.13
CA ILE A 30 1.95 -34.29 -9.58
C ILE A 30 0.58 -34.70 -10.14
N PRO A 31 -0.33 -33.74 -10.38
CA PRO A 31 -1.57 -34.05 -11.07
C PRO A 31 -1.27 -34.38 -12.54
N THR A 32 -1.80 -35.49 -13.03
CA THR A 32 -1.50 -36.02 -14.38
C THR A 32 -2.77 -36.27 -15.18
N ARG A 33 -2.71 -36.00 -16.49
CA ARG A 33 -3.78 -36.35 -17.43
C ARG A 33 -3.23 -36.55 -18.84
N ASN A 34 -3.12 -37.80 -19.25
CA ASN A 34 -2.57 -38.25 -20.51
C ASN A 34 -1.13 -37.77 -20.72
N GLU A 35 -0.25 -38.10 -19.76
CA GLU A 35 1.13 -37.63 -19.68
C GLU A 35 2.15 -38.79 -19.65
N ALA A 36 1.76 -39.99 -20.09
CA ALA A 36 2.59 -41.20 -20.12
C ALA A 36 4.03 -40.95 -20.62
N GLY A 37 4.18 -40.19 -21.71
CA GLY A 37 5.49 -39.88 -22.31
C GLY A 37 6.43 -39.01 -21.47
N ASN A 38 5.94 -38.33 -20.42
CA ASN A 38 6.74 -37.45 -19.57
C ASN A 38 7.23 -38.11 -18.27
N ILE A 39 6.60 -39.21 -17.85
CA ILE A 39 6.76 -39.78 -16.51
C ILE A 39 8.21 -40.21 -16.23
N ASP A 40 8.83 -40.98 -17.13
CA ASP A 40 10.19 -41.49 -16.93
C ASP A 40 11.23 -40.36 -16.86
N THR A 41 11.14 -39.39 -17.77
CA THR A 41 12.04 -38.22 -17.76
C THR A 41 11.86 -37.37 -16.50
N LEU A 42 10.62 -37.20 -16.03
CA LEU A 42 10.32 -36.46 -14.82
C LEU A 42 10.90 -37.13 -13.58
N LEU A 43 10.70 -38.44 -13.43
CA LEU A 43 11.23 -39.22 -12.31
C LEU A 43 12.75 -39.30 -12.33
N SER A 44 13.37 -39.45 -13.50
CA SER A 44 14.83 -39.40 -13.65
C SER A 44 15.43 -38.08 -13.15
N ARG A 45 14.80 -36.94 -13.52
CA ARG A 45 15.24 -35.61 -13.06
C ARG A 45 14.97 -35.37 -11.59
N LEU A 46 13.85 -35.85 -11.07
CA LEU A 46 13.53 -35.79 -9.63
C LEU A 46 14.54 -36.58 -8.80
N SER A 47 14.84 -37.82 -9.19
CA SER A 47 15.80 -38.68 -8.51
C SER A 47 17.19 -38.03 -8.45
N LYS A 48 17.65 -37.44 -9.55
CA LYS A 48 18.94 -36.72 -9.59
C LYS A 48 18.93 -35.44 -8.73
N SER A 49 17.85 -34.66 -8.80
CA SER A 49 17.76 -33.35 -8.12
C SER A 49 17.58 -33.46 -6.61
N LEU A 50 17.03 -34.58 -6.15
CA LEU A 50 16.63 -34.80 -4.75
C LEU A 50 17.41 -35.92 -4.08
N ASN A 51 18.58 -36.27 -4.63
CA ASN A 51 19.49 -37.22 -4.00
C ASN A 51 19.85 -36.73 -2.58
N GLY A 52 19.66 -37.60 -1.58
CA GLY A 52 19.89 -37.28 -0.16
C GLY A 52 18.68 -36.75 0.61
N TYR A 53 17.51 -36.57 -0.02
CA TYR A 53 16.26 -36.21 0.68
C TYR A 53 15.32 -37.40 0.80
N GLY A 54 14.58 -37.50 1.92
CA GLY A 54 13.48 -38.46 2.05
C GLY A 54 12.25 -38.00 1.28
N VAL A 55 12.07 -38.47 0.03
CA VAL A 55 11.01 -37.96 -0.86
C VAL A 55 9.97 -39.01 -1.21
N GLU A 56 8.70 -38.64 -1.12
CA GLU A 56 7.62 -39.36 -1.80
C GLU A 56 7.08 -38.54 -2.99
N VAL A 57 6.74 -39.25 -4.06
CA VAL A 57 6.14 -38.68 -5.26
C VAL A 57 4.74 -39.26 -5.40
N ILE A 58 3.71 -38.43 -5.38
CA ILE A 58 2.31 -38.80 -5.46
C ILE A 58 1.76 -38.28 -6.79
N PHE A 59 1.59 -39.20 -7.74
CA PHE A 59 0.80 -38.93 -8.94
C PHE A 59 -0.68 -38.98 -8.60
N VAL A 60 -1.42 -37.94 -8.97
CA VAL A 60 -2.90 -37.94 -8.89
C VAL A 60 -3.43 -37.90 -10.31
N ASP A 61 -3.86 -39.06 -10.79
CA ASP A 61 -4.06 -39.32 -12.20
C ASP A 61 -5.54 -39.27 -12.60
N ASP A 62 -5.84 -38.49 -13.64
CA ASP A 62 -7.16 -38.39 -14.29
C ASP A 62 -7.11 -38.90 -15.74
N SER A 63 -6.11 -39.71 -16.07
CA SER A 63 -5.85 -40.14 -17.44
C SER A 63 -6.89 -41.15 -17.91
N SER A 64 -6.98 -41.29 -19.23
CA SER A 64 -7.76 -42.35 -19.87
C SER A 64 -6.91 -43.15 -20.86
N ASP A 65 -5.60 -42.90 -20.88
CA ASP A 65 -4.60 -43.61 -21.66
C ASP A 65 -3.77 -44.53 -20.75
N ASP A 66 -2.57 -44.91 -21.21
CA ASP A 66 -1.66 -45.82 -20.52
C ASP A 66 -0.81 -45.16 -19.42
N THR A 67 -1.06 -43.90 -19.06
CA THR A 67 -0.33 -43.18 -17.99
C THR A 67 -0.26 -43.97 -16.67
N PRO A 68 -1.35 -44.59 -16.16
CA PRO A 68 -1.29 -45.37 -14.92
C PRO A 68 -0.33 -46.55 -14.96
N GLN A 69 -0.29 -47.27 -16.08
CA GLN A 69 0.58 -48.42 -16.30
C GLN A 69 2.05 -47.98 -16.34
N VAL A 70 2.33 -46.85 -16.99
CA VAL A 70 3.69 -46.27 -17.05
C VAL A 70 4.17 -45.82 -15.66
N VAL A 71 3.30 -45.21 -14.85
CA VAL A 71 3.65 -44.82 -13.47
C VAL A 71 3.98 -46.06 -12.62
N GLU A 72 3.21 -47.14 -12.75
CA GLU A 72 3.45 -48.38 -11.99
C GLU A 72 4.75 -49.08 -12.42
N ALA A 73 5.07 -49.08 -13.72
CA ALA A 73 6.34 -49.59 -14.22
C ALA A 73 7.53 -48.74 -13.70
N ALA A 74 7.41 -47.42 -13.78
CA ALA A 74 8.46 -46.50 -13.36
C ALA A 74 8.74 -46.55 -11.85
N ARG A 75 7.73 -46.90 -11.03
CA ARG A 75 7.91 -47.12 -9.58
C ARG A 75 8.99 -48.16 -9.27
N GLN A 76 9.15 -49.19 -10.10
CA GLN A 76 10.18 -50.23 -9.90
C GLN A 76 11.58 -49.74 -10.30
N GLN A 77 11.65 -48.80 -11.23
CA GLN A 77 12.90 -48.28 -11.81
C GLN A 77 13.59 -47.23 -10.92
N TYR A 78 12.84 -46.54 -10.06
CA TYR A 78 13.35 -45.45 -9.21
C TYR A 78 13.11 -45.74 -7.71
N PRO A 79 13.78 -46.75 -7.11
CA PRO A 79 13.53 -47.16 -5.72
C PRO A 79 13.89 -46.09 -4.68
N ASP A 80 14.77 -45.15 -5.03
CA ASP A 80 15.16 -44.02 -4.18
C ASP A 80 14.01 -42.99 -4.01
N LEU A 81 13.01 -43.02 -4.89
CA LEU A 81 11.80 -42.21 -4.78
C LEU A 81 10.64 -43.09 -4.33
N LYS A 82 9.95 -42.71 -3.24
CA LYS A 82 8.72 -43.40 -2.85
C LYS A 82 7.57 -42.98 -3.77
N VAL A 83 7.48 -43.60 -4.94
CA VAL A 83 6.45 -43.31 -5.95
C VAL A 83 5.12 -43.98 -5.57
N ARG A 84 4.04 -43.20 -5.58
CA ARG A 84 2.66 -43.60 -5.33
C ARG A 84 1.75 -42.98 -6.38
N MET A 85 0.65 -43.66 -6.67
CA MET A 85 -0.38 -43.17 -7.57
C MET A 85 -1.75 -43.22 -6.90
N ILE A 86 -2.57 -42.20 -7.17
CA ILE A 86 -3.99 -42.15 -6.84
C ILE A 86 -4.73 -41.89 -8.15
N HIS A 87 -5.23 -42.95 -8.78
CA HIS A 87 -6.05 -42.84 -9.98
C HIS A 87 -7.48 -42.46 -9.60
N ARG A 88 -8.07 -41.49 -10.33
CA ARG A 88 -9.45 -41.04 -10.12
C ARG A 88 -10.32 -41.42 -11.31
N GLU A 89 -11.28 -42.29 -11.04
CA GLU A 89 -12.34 -42.63 -11.99
C GLU A 89 -13.16 -41.40 -12.38
N GLU A 90 -13.84 -41.44 -13.54
CA GLU A 90 -14.52 -40.27 -14.12
C GLU A 90 -15.48 -39.58 -13.13
N GLU A 91 -16.24 -40.37 -12.36
CA GLU A 91 -17.18 -39.88 -11.34
C GLU A 91 -16.47 -39.19 -10.16
N GLN A 92 -15.20 -39.51 -9.93
CA GLN A 92 -14.37 -38.99 -8.83
C GLN A 92 -13.56 -37.74 -9.22
N ARG A 93 -13.55 -37.35 -10.51
CA ARG A 93 -12.82 -36.18 -11.05
C ARG A 93 -13.44 -34.82 -10.68
N THR A 94 -14.13 -34.77 -9.54
CA THR A 94 -14.68 -33.53 -8.97
C THR A 94 -13.56 -32.50 -8.77
N GLY A 95 -13.81 -31.27 -9.21
CA GLY A 95 -12.88 -30.15 -9.05
C GLY A 95 -11.67 -30.12 -10.00
N GLY A 96 -11.55 -31.06 -10.94
CA GLY A 96 -10.48 -31.10 -11.93
C GLY A 96 -9.08 -31.09 -11.32
N LEU A 97 -8.15 -30.32 -11.90
CA LEU A 97 -6.75 -30.20 -11.43
C LEU A 97 -6.66 -29.78 -9.96
N GLY A 98 -7.43 -28.76 -9.55
CA GLY A 98 -7.41 -28.32 -8.15
C GLY A 98 -7.91 -29.41 -7.20
N GLY A 99 -8.86 -30.23 -7.64
CA GLY A 99 -9.34 -31.39 -6.89
C GLY A 99 -8.24 -32.45 -6.74
N ALA A 100 -7.49 -32.72 -7.80
CA ALA A 100 -6.35 -33.65 -7.77
C ALA A 100 -5.29 -33.17 -6.77
N VAL A 101 -4.91 -31.89 -6.84
CA VAL A 101 -3.91 -31.32 -5.93
C VAL A 101 -4.37 -31.39 -4.48
N VAL A 102 -5.64 -31.07 -4.19
CA VAL A 102 -6.19 -31.18 -2.82
C VAL A 102 -6.19 -32.63 -2.33
N LEU A 103 -6.55 -33.59 -3.19
CA LEU A 103 -6.50 -35.01 -2.86
C LEU A 103 -5.06 -35.48 -2.58
N GLY A 104 -4.10 -35.07 -3.42
CA GLY A 104 -2.69 -35.34 -3.22
C GLY A 104 -2.17 -34.76 -1.90
N MET A 105 -2.49 -33.49 -1.60
CA MET A 105 -2.09 -32.85 -0.34
C MET A 105 -2.67 -33.54 0.90
N LYS A 106 -3.89 -34.10 0.80
CA LYS A 106 -4.49 -34.90 1.88
C LYS A 106 -3.79 -36.24 2.10
N ASN A 107 -3.21 -36.83 1.05
CA ASN A 107 -2.56 -38.15 1.08
C ASN A 107 -1.04 -38.09 1.23
N ALA A 108 -0.46 -36.89 1.16
CA ALA A 108 0.92 -36.60 1.49
C ALA A 108 1.20 -36.96 2.96
N GLN A 109 2.35 -37.56 3.22
CA GLN A 109 2.84 -38.05 4.50
C GLN A 109 3.86 -37.11 5.13
N SER A 110 4.59 -36.32 4.32
CA SER A 110 5.54 -35.32 4.83
C SER A 110 4.82 -34.09 5.42
N GLU A 111 5.55 -33.29 6.21
CA GLU A 111 5.16 -31.95 6.66
C GLU A 111 5.08 -30.97 5.47
N TYR A 112 5.97 -31.12 4.49
CA TYR A 112 6.10 -30.22 3.34
C TYR A 112 5.54 -30.87 2.07
N ALA A 113 4.72 -30.14 1.35
CA ALA A 113 4.15 -30.56 0.08
C ALA A 113 4.58 -29.63 -1.05
N CYS A 114 5.20 -30.17 -2.09
CA CYS A 114 5.49 -29.47 -3.33
C CYS A 114 4.46 -29.89 -4.39
N VAL A 115 3.86 -28.92 -5.06
CA VAL A 115 2.93 -29.16 -6.19
C VAL A 115 3.65 -28.73 -7.45
N MET A 116 3.63 -29.58 -8.48
CA MET A 116 4.16 -29.26 -9.81
C MET A 116 3.41 -30.02 -10.92
N ASP A 117 3.25 -29.39 -12.08
CA ASP A 117 2.77 -30.04 -13.31
C ASP A 117 3.73 -31.13 -13.81
N GLY A 118 3.19 -32.18 -14.45
CA GLY A 118 3.95 -33.32 -14.99
C GLY A 118 4.47 -33.14 -16.43
N ASP A 119 4.24 -31.98 -17.06
CA ASP A 119 4.57 -31.69 -18.46
C ASP A 119 6.02 -31.22 -18.71
N LEU A 120 6.91 -31.43 -17.73
CA LEU A 120 8.33 -31.04 -17.73
C LEU A 120 8.59 -29.52 -17.85
N GLN A 121 7.56 -28.66 -17.85
CA GLN A 121 7.76 -27.20 -17.89
C GLN A 121 8.27 -26.66 -16.55
N HIS A 122 8.00 -27.37 -15.46
CA HIS A 122 8.52 -27.08 -14.13
C HIS A 122 9.82 -27.85 -13.90
N PRO A 123 10.96 -27.16 -13.71
CA PRO A 123 12.24 -27.83 -13.48
C PRO A 123 12.29 -28.46 -12.08
N PRO A 124 12.42 -29.80 -11.96
CA PRO A 124 12.58 -30.48 -10.67
C PRO A 124 13.79 -29.98 -9.87
N GLU A 125 14.82 -29.48 -10.57
CA GLU A 125 16.07 -28.97 -9.99
C GLU A 125 15.86 -27.77 -9.07
N MET A 126 14.70 -27.11 -9.15
CA MET A 126 14.35 -26.00 -8.26
C MET A 126 13.74 -26.40 -6.92
N ILE A 127 13.27 -27.63 -6.79
CA ILE A 127 12.61 -28.10 -5.56
C ILE A 127 13.51 -27.90 -4.33
N PRO A 128 14.84 -28.20 -4.37
CA PRO A 128 15.75 -27.87 -3.27
C PRO A 128 15.77 -26.38 -2.91
N SER A 129 15.77 -25.49 -3.90
CA SER A 129 15.76 -24.03 -3.66
C SER A 129 14.45 -23.55 -3.05
N LEU A 130 13.31 -24.12 -3.46
CA LEU A 130 12.01 -23.84 -2.83
C LEU A 130 12.00 -24.30 -1.37
N PHE A 131 12.54 -25.49 -1.10
CA PHE A 131 12.63 -26.04 0.25
C PHE A 131 13.54 -25.21 1.16
N TYR A 132 14.73 -24.86 0.67
CA TYR A 132 15.66 -23.98 1.38
C TYR A 132 15.03 -22.62 1.68
N ALA A 133 14.41 -21.98 0.68
CA ALA A 133 13.74 -20.70 0.88
C ALA A 133 12.60 -20.76 1.90
N LEU A 134 11.89 -21.89 1.98
CA LEU A 134 10.81 -22.11 2.95
C LEU A 134 11.38 -22.14 4.38
N LYS A 135 12.47 -22.91 4.58
CA LYS A 135 13.15 -23.07 5.87
C LYS A 135 13.88 -21.80 6.31
N GLU A 136 14.72 -21.23 5.46
CA GLU A 136 15.54 -20.05 5.77
C GLU A 136 14.68 -18.82 6.07
N LYS A 137 13.65 -18.55 5.26
CA LYS A 137 12.78 -17.38 5.44
C LYS A 137 11.67 -17.60 6.47
N GLN A 138 11.57 -18.81 7.04
CA GLN A 138 10.52 -19.21 7.99
C GLN A 138 9.12 -18.83 7.49
N VAL A 139 8.84 -19.16 6.23
CA VAL A 139 7.56 -18.90 5.56
C VAL A 139 6.74 -20.18 5.43
N ASP A 140 5.42 -20.04 5.26
CA ASP A 140 4.49 -21.16 5.17
C ASP A 140 4.31 -21.64 3.72
N LEU A 141 4.51 -20.75 2.74
CA LEU A 141 4.30 -20.98 1.31
C LEU A 141 5.39 -20.29 0.47
N VAL A 142 6.02 -21.04 -0.43
CA VAL A 142 6.95 -20.52 -1.43
C VAL A 142 6.39 -20.77 -2.83
N VAL A 143 6.28 -19.72 -3.63
CA VAL A 143 5.79 -19.80 -5.01
C VAL A 143 6.97 -19.73 -5.98
N ALA A 144 7.07 -20.71 -6.89
CA ALA A 144 7.96 -20.59 -8.03
C ALA A 144 7.33 -19.61 -9.03
N THR A 145 7.98 -18.46 -9.23
CA THR A 145 7.46 -17.39 -10.08
C THR A 145 8.19 -17.34 -11.41
N ARG A 146 7.42 -17.23 -12.50
CA ARG A 146 7.97 -17.05 -13.86
C ARG A 146 8.43 -15.60 -14.10
N ARG A 147 8.28 -14.74 -13.09
CA ARG A 147 8.47 -13.29 -13.20
C ARG A 147 9.82 -12.91 -12.64
N ASN A 148 10.80 -12.84 -13.53
CA ASN A 148 12.06 -12.19 -13.23
C ASN A 148 12.03 -10.74 -13.75
N GLN A 149 12.75 -9.82 -13.10
CA GLN A 149 12.97 -8.47 -13.64
C GLN A 149 13.85 -8.50 -14.91
N GLN A 150 14.47 -9.65 -15.24
CA GLN A 150 15.45 -9.80 -16.33
C GLN A 150 15.00 -10.65 -17.54
N SER A 151 13.82 -11.28 -17.54
CA SER A 151 13.45 -12.21 -18.63
C SER A 151 12.79 -11.49 -19.82
N GLN A 152 13.59 -11.05 -20.79
CA GLN A 152 13.13 -10.72 -22.15
C GLN A 152 12.90 -12.03 -22.94
N VAL A 153 11.66 -12.33 -23.31
CA VAL A 153 11.34 -13.44 -24.22
C VAL A 153 10.73 -12.85 -25.50
N ARG A 154 11.42 -13.01 -26.64
CA ARG A 154 10.97 -12.62 -27.98
C ARG A 154 10.30 -13.79 -28.69
N GLY A 155 9.23 -13.50 -29.45
CA GLY A 155 8.56 -14.39 -30.41
C GLY A 155 7.37 -15.19 -29.84
N LEU A 156 6.23 -15.20 -30.57
CA LEU A 156 4.93 -15.92 -30.44
C LEU A 156 4.26 -16.10 -29.05
N ASN A 157 5.03 -16.09 -27.95
CA ASN A 157 4.65 -16.08 -26.55
C ASN A 157 4.24 -14.71 -26.01
N PHE A 158 4.33 -13.63 -26.79
CA PHE A 158 4.02 -12.27 -26.32
C PHE A 158 2.54 -12.08 -25.97
N THR A 159 1.64 -12.54 -26.85
CA THR A 159 0.19 -12.53 -26.61
C THR A 159 -0.21 -13.42 -25.43
N ARG A 160 0.38 -14.62 -25.30
CA ARG A 160 0.18 -15.50 -24.13
C ARG A 160 0.67 -14.86 -22.83
N ASN A 161 1.82 -14.18 -22.86
CA ASN A 161 2.37 -13.46 -21.71
C ASN A 161 1.49 -12.25 -21.34
N ILE A 162 0.95 -11.51 -22.31
CA ILE A 162 -0.02 -10.44 -22.06
C ILE A 162 -1.29 -10.98 -21.40
N ILE A 163 -1.86 -12.07 -21.91
CA ILE A 163 -3.06 -12.68 -21.34
C ILE A 163 -2.79 -13.14 -19.90
N SER A 164 -1.68 -13.86 -19.66
CA SER A 164 -1.29 -14.29 -18.31
C SER A 164 -1.09 -13.09 -17.37
N ARG A 165 -0.41 -12.03 -17.83
CA ARG A 165 -0.24 -10.77 -17.08
C ARG A 165 -1.58 -10.10 -16.76
N GLY A 166 -2.52 -10.14 -17.70
CA GLY A 166 -3.89 -9.67 -17.51
C GLY A 166 -4.58 -10.43 -16.39
N LEU A 167 -4.57 -11.77 -16.44
CA LEU A 167 -5.20 -12.61 -15.42
C LEU A 167 -4.57 -12.34 -14.04
N ASP A 168 -3.24 -12.38 -13.91
CA ASP A 168 -2.58 -12.11 -12.62
C ASP A 168 -2.84 -10.71 -12.08
N LEU A 169 -2.95 -9.71 -12.96
CA LEU A 169 -3.37 -8.37 -12.57
C LEU A 169 -4.81 -8.36 -12.06
N THR A 170 -5.73 -9.06 -12.73
CA THR A 170 -7.13 -9.14 -12.27
C THR A 170 -7.25 -9.80 -10.90
N ALA A 171 -6.55 -10.90 -10.63
CA ALA A 171 -6.51 -11.51 -9.30
C ALA A 171 -6.01 -10.52 -8.22
N ARG A 172 -4.88 -9.83 -8.48
CA ARG A 172 -4.29 -8.88 -7.53
C ARG A 172 -5.16 -7.64 -7.29
N VAL A 173 -5.92 -7.20 -8.29
CA VAL A 173 -6.92 -6.13 -8.12
C VAL A 173 -8.11 -6.63 -7.30
N PHE A 174 -8.53 -7.87 -7.49
CA PHE A 174 -9.66 -8.43 -6.73
C PHE A 174 -9.30 -8.67 -5.26
N PHE A 175 -8.05 -9.08 -4.97
CA PHE A 175 -7.59 -9.50 -3.65
C PHE A 175 -6.26 -8.84 -3.23
N PRO A 176 -6.16 -7.49 -3.16
CA PRO A 176 -4.88 -6.78 -3.00
C PRO A 176 -4.16 -7.12 -1.69
N ARG A 177 -4.90 -7.25 -0.58
CA ARG A 177 -4.32 -7.62 0.73
C ARG A 177 -3.94 -9.10 0.80
N ARG A 178 -4.72 -10.00 0.19
CA ARG A 178 -4.48 -11.45 0.25
C ARG A 178 -3.28 -11.85 -0.61
N LEU A 179 -3.10 -11.19 -1.75
CA LEU A 179 -2.05 -11.45 -2.73
C LEU A 179 -0.85 -10.50 -2.61
N GLN A 180 -0.77 -9.71 -1.54
CA GLN A 180 0.40 -8.89 -1.27
C GLN A 180 1.65 -9.78 -1.18
N GLY A 181 2.72 -9.37 -1.87
CA GLY A 181 3.98 -10.11 -1.94
C GLY A 181 3.99 -11.30 -2.90
N VAL A 182 2.92 -11.53 -3.68
CA VAL A 182 2.84 -12.61 -4.67
C VAL A 182 2.68 -12.02 -6.07
N SER A 183 3.70 -12.17 -6.90
CA SER A 183 3.70 -11.76 -8.30
C SER A 183 2.98 -12.76 -9.20
N ASP A 184 3.02 -14.07 -8.93
CA ASP A 184 2.41 -15.11 -9.77
C ASP A 184 1.40 -15.99 -9.01
N PRO A 185 0.20 -15.47 -8.69
CA PRO A 185 -0.80 -16.20 -7.89
C PRO A 185 -1.45 -17.37 -8.64
N LEU A 186 -1.12 -17.58 -9.92
CA LEU A 186 -1.66 -18.62 -10.79
C LEU A 186 -0.64 -19.70 -11.14
N SER A 187 0.54 -19.67 -10.52
CA SER A 187 1.57 -20.70 -10.68
C SER A 187 1.05 -22.09 -10.28
N GLY A 188 1.39 -23.08 -11.09
CA GLY A 188 1.19 -24.51 -10.77
C GLY A 188 2.35 -25.09 -9.96
N PHE A 189 3.42 -24.31 -9.74
CA PHE A 189 4.62 -24.75 -9.06
C PHE A 189 4.83 -23.97 -7.76
N PHE A 190 4.60 -24.64 -6.62
CA PHE A 190 4.75 -24.05 -5.30
C PHE A 190 5.00 -25.11 -4.23
N MET A 191 5.52 -24.69 -3.09
CA MET A 191 5.77 -25.55 -1.93
C MET A 191 5.14 -24.96 -0.68
N VAL A 192 4.49 -25.79 0.11
CA VAL A 192 3.70 -25.36 1.27
C VAL A 192 3.94 -26.27 2.47
N ARG A 193 3.92 -25.68 3.66
CA ARG A 193 3.84 -26.41 4.92
C ARG A 193 2.40 -26.85 5.16
N LYS A 194 2.11 -28.14 5.16
CA LYS A 194 0.71 -28.64 5.20
C LYS A 194 -0.07 -28.17 6.43
N ASP A 195 0.54 -28.14 7.59
CA ASP A 195 -0.12 -27.75 8.85
C ASP A 195 -0.56 -26.27 8.88
N SER A 196 0.00 -25.45 7.98
CA SER A 196 -0.41 -24.06 7.82
C SER A 196 -1.72 -23.90 7.02
N LEU A 197 -2.15 -24.94 6.31
CA LEU A 197 -3.32 -24.92 5.43
C LEU A 197 -4.59 -25.38 6.15
N LYS A 198 -5.63 -24.54 6.11
CA LYS A 198 -7.00 -24.95 6.41
C LYS A 198 -7.62 -25.65 5.22
N MET A 199 -7.29 -26.93 5.07
CA MET A 199 -7.73 -27.76 3.94
C MET A 199 -9.26 -27.88 3.83
N THR A 200 -9.99 -27.74 4.94
CA THR A 200 -11.47 -27.77 4.98
C THR A 200 -12.13 -26.59 4.27
N ASP A 201 -11.43 -25.47 4.16
CA ASP A 201 -11.97 -24.24 3.58
C ASP A 201 -11.85 -24.22 2.06
N LEU A 202 -10.95 -25.02 1.48
CA LEU A 202 -10.68 -25.07 0.05
C LEU A 202 -11.88 -25.63 -0.72
N ARG A 203 -12.28 -24.94 -1.79
CA ARG A 203 -13.33 -25.40 -2.71
C ARG A 203 -12.76 -25.51 -4.12
N PRO A 204 -12.09 -26.63 -4.44
CA PRO A 204 -11.42 -26.78 -5.73
C PRO A 204 -12.46 -26.93 -6.84
N ASN A 205 -12.93 -25.83 -7.42
CA ASN A 205 -13.88 -25.84 -8.54
C ASN A 205 -13.20 -25.41 -9.87
N GLY A 206 -11.86 -25.45 -9.93
CA GLY A 206 -11.10 -24.93 -11.08
C GLY A 206 -9.63 -25.31 -11.11
N PHE A 207 -8.95 -24.81 -12.16
CA PHE A 207 -7.56 -25.13 -12.52
C PHE A 207 -6.50 -24.40 -11.67
N LYS A 208 -6.85 -23.30 -11.00
CA LYS A 208 -5.89 -22.43 -10.30
C LYS A 208 -5.99 -22.56 -8.78
N ILE A 209 -5.49 -23.67 -8.25
CA ILE A 209 -5.56 -24.01 -6.83
C ILE A 209 -4.71 -23.08 -5.93
N LEU A 210 -3.57 -22.59 -6.42
CA LEU A 210 -2.74 -21.66 -5.66
C LEU A 210 -3.50 -20.38 -5.27
N LEU A 211 -4.30 -19.83 -6.19
CA LEU A 211 -5.14 -18.66 -5.91
C LEU A 211 -6.17 -18.94 -4.82
N GLU A 212 -6.80 -20.12 -4.85
CA GLU A 212 -7.74 -20.58 -3.82
C GLU A 212 -7.06 -20.64 -2.44
N ILE A 213 -5.86 -21.24 -2.39
CA ILE A 213 -5.05 -21.35 -1.18
C ILE A 213 -4.71 -19.97 -0.61
N LEU A 214 -4.18 -19.07 -1.45
CA LEU A 214 -3.78 -17.72 -1.08
C LEU A 214 -4.95 -16.87 -0.58
N VAL A 215 -6.12 -16.99 -1.21
CA VAL A 215 -7.30 -16.21 -0.82
C VAL A 215 -7.92 -16.76 0.46
N ARG A 216 -8.02 -18.08 0.63
CA ARG A 216 -8.71 -18.70 1.78
C ARG A 216 -7.84 -18.85 3.02
N ASN A 217 -6.52 -18.80 2.88
CA ASN A 217 -5.55 -18.88 3.99
C ASN A 217 -4.78 -17.56 4.12
N PRO A 218 -5.40 -16.46 4.60
CA PRO A 218 -4.79 -15.13 4.61
C PRO A 218 -3.57 -15.00 5.53
N LYS A 219 -3.42 -15.92 6.50
CA LYS A 219 -2.36 -15.86 7.53
C LYS A 219 -1.04 -16.47 7.07
N LEU A 220 -1.00 -17.09 5.88
CA LEU A 220 0.22 -17.70 5.35
C LEU A 220 1.32 -16.64 5.17
N LYS A 221 2.49 -16.89 5.74
CA LYS A 221 3.73 -16.21 5.38
C LYS A 221 4.19 -16.73 4.02
N LYS A 222 4.58 -15.82 3.12
CA LYS A 222 4.75 -16.10 1.69
C LYS A 222 6.11 -15.60 1.20
N ALA A 223 6.75 -16.37 0.32
CA ALA A 223 7.92 -15.94 -0.44
C ALA A 223 7.82 -16.40 -1.91
N GLU A 224 8.67 -15.83 -2.77
CA GLU A 224 8.79 -16.24 -4.17
C GLU A 224 10.23 -16.60 -4.53
N VAL A 225 10.40 -17.56 -5.44
CA VAL A 225 11.68 -17.94 -6.05
C VAL A 225 11.52 -17.87 -7.58
N PRO A 226 12.34 -17.07 -8.29
CA PRO A 226 12.19 -16.89 -9.73
C PRO A 226 12.71 -18.08 -10.54
N PHE A 227 12.09 -18.38 -11.69
CA PHE A 227 12.57 -19.40 -12.63
C PHE A 227 12.23 -19.15 -14.10
N SER A 228 13.04 -19.76 -14.97
CA SER A 228 12.84 -19.75 -16.42
C SER A 228 11.95 -20.92 -16.83
N PHE A 229 10.84 -20.64 -17.52
CA PHE A 229 9.90 -21.65 -17.97
C PHE A 229 10.51 -22.50 -19.11
N GLY A 230 10.44 -23.84 -19.01
CA GLY A 230 10.91 -24.73 -20.07
C GLY A 230 10.00 -24.72 -21.31
N GLU A 231 10.57 -24.96 -22.49
CA GLU A 231 9.81 -25.23 -23.72
C GLU A 231 9.10 -26.60 -23.61
N ARG A 232 7.88 -26.71 -24.14
CA ARG A 232 7.17 -28.01 -24.17
C ARG A 232 7.82 -28.92 -25.18
N LEU A 233 8.14 -30.15 -24.78
CA LEU A 233 8.67 -31.18 -25.68
C LEU A 233 7.57 -31.89 -26.50
N ALA A 234 6.30 -31.87 -26.04
CA ALA A 234 5.13 -32.32 -26.82
C ALA A 234 3.79 -31.77 -26.24
N GLY A 235 2.78 -31.59 -27.11
CA GLY A 235 1.37 -31.36 -26.72
C GLY A 235 0.78 -29.99 -27.13
N GLU A 236 -0.42 -30.02 -27.75
CA GLU A 236 -1.17 -28.82 -28.12
C GLU A 236 -1.78 -28.10 -26.89
N SER A 237 -1.72 -26.76 -26.87
CA SER A 237 -2.15 -25.94 -25.74
C SER A 237 -3.68 -25.82 -25.62
N LYS A 238 -4.25 -26.34 -24.51
CA LYS A 238 -5.67 -26.24 -24.13
C LYS A 238 -6.12 -24.91 -23.50
N ALA A 239 -5.33 -23.84 -23.57
CA ALA A 239 -5.70 -22.50 -23.08
C ALA A 239 -6.90 -21.93 -23.88
N SER A 240 -8.08 -22.40 -23.56
CA SER A 240 -9.33 -22.17 -24.29
C SER A 240 -10.13 -21.03 -23.65
N THR A 241 -11.03 -20.41 -24.42
CA THR A 241 -11.98 -19.40 -23.93
C THR A 241 -12.78 -19.89 -22.71
N LYS A 242 -13.00 -21.21 -22.61
CA LYS A 242 -13.66 -21.86 -21.48
C LYS A 242 -12.86 -21.73 -20.17
N GLU A 243 -11.53 -21.81 -20.22
CA GLU A 243 -10.66 -21.63 -19.05
C GLU A 243 -10.68 -20.19 -18.55
N ALA A 244 -10.67 -19.20 -19.46
CA ALA A 244 -10.79 -17.79 -19.09
C ALA A 244 -12.13 -17.49 -18.40
N ILE A 245 -13.24 -18.03 -18.91
CA ILE A 245 -14.58 -17.89 -18.28
C ILE A 245 -14.59 -18.55 -16.89
N ASN A 246 -14.05 -19.76 -16.76
CA ASN A 246 -13.99 -20.46 -15.49
C ASN A 246 -13.12 -19.72 -14.46
N TYR A 247 -12.02 -19.10 -14.91
CA TYR A 247 -11.18 -18.25 -14.08
C TYR A 247 -11.95 -17.03 -13.53
N PHE A 248 -12.68 -16.31 -14.38
CA PHE A 248 -13.48 -15.16 -13.93
C PHE A 248 -14.61 -15.58 -12.99
N LYS A 249 -15.26 -16.73 -13.25
CA LYS A 249 -16.23 -17.33 -12.32
C LYS A 249 -15.59 -17.66 -10.97
N GLN A 250 -14.38 -18.21 -10.96
CA GLN A 250 -13.63 -18.49 -9.73
C GLN A 250 -13.31 -17.21 -8.96
N LEU A 251 -12.78 -16.17 -9.62
CA LEU A 251 -12.51 -14.86 -9.00
C LEU A 251 -13.77 -14.26 -8.37
N TRP A 252 -14.88 -14.28 -9.11
CA TRP A 252 -16.14 -13.74 -8.67
C TRP A 252 -16.67 -14.50 -7.45
N THR A 253 -16.63 -15.82 -7.48
CA THR A 253 -17.07 -16.68 -6.37
C THR A 253 -16.19 -16.50 -5.13
N LEU A 254 -14.87 -16.40 -5.31
CA LEU A 254 -13.92 -16.18 -4.21
C LEU A 254 -14.12 -14.82 -3.54
N LYS A 255 -14.48 -13.78 -4.30
CA LYS A 255 -14.66 -12.42 -3.75
C LYS A 255 -16.06 -12.17 -3.22
N PHE A 256 -17.07 -12.70 -3.90
CA PHE A 256 -18.47 -12.33 -3.73
C PHE A 256 -19.37 -13.52 -3.45
N GLY A 257 -18.87 -14.66 -2.94
CA GLY A 257 -19.64 -15.91 -2.80
C GLY A 257 -21.09 -15.74 -2.34
N THR A 258 -21.32 -15.15 -1.17
CA THR A 258 -22.67 -14.79 -0.67
C THR A 258 -23.21 -13.48 -1.28
N SER A 259 -22.34 -12.52 -1.59
CA SER A 259 -22.68 -11.25 -2.23
C SER A 259 -23.20 -11.37 -3.67
N THR A 260 -23.01 -12.50 -4.35
CA THR A 260 -23.46 -12.70 -5.74
C THR A 260 -24.97 -12.90 -5.82
N LEU A 261 -25.51 -13.70 -4.90
CA LEU A 261 -26.97 -13.84 -4.71
C LEU A 261 -27.58 -12.51 -4.27
N ARG A 262 -26.89 -11.77 -3.40
CA ARG A 262 -27.33 -10.43 -2.98
C ARG A 262 -27.29 -9.43 -4.13
N PHE A 263 -26.28 -9.46 -4.99
CA PHE A 263 -26.19 -8.61 -6.17
C PHE A 263 -27.31 -8.92 -7.15
N ALA A 264 -27.57 -10.20 -7.43
CA ALA A 264 -28.68 -10.62 -8.28
C ALA A 264 -30.02 -10.13 -7.70
N GLY A 265 -30.25 -10.34 -6.40
CA GLY A 265 -31.44 -9.81 -5.72
C GLY A 265 -31.54 -8.28 -5.78
N PHE A 266 -30.44 -7.58 -5.53
CA PHE A 266 -30.38 -6.12 -5.58
C PHE A 266 -30.67 -5.56 -6.99
N ALA A 267 -30.13 -6.20 -8.03
CA ALA A 267 -30.38 -5.83 -9.42
C ALA A 267 -31.84 -6.07 -9.82
N LEU A 268 -32.43 -7.20 -9.42
CA LEU A 268 -33.85 -7.51 -9.65
C LEU A 268 -34.77 -6.52 -8.94
N VAL A 269 -34.45 -6.16 -7.69
CA VAL A 269 -35.17 -5.11 -6.96
C VAL A 269 -35.08 -3.79 -7.71
N GLY A 270 -33.87 -3.38 -8.14
CA GLY A 270 -33.69 -2.15 -8.92
C GLY A 270 -34.49 -2.14 -10.23
N ALA A 271 -34.59 -3.28 -10.93
CA ALA A 271 -35.41 -3.43 -12.12
C ALA A 271 -36.92 -3.30 -11.80
N SER A 272 -37.39 -3.89 -10.70
CA SER A 272 -38.78 -3.74 -10.26
C SER A 272 -39.14 -2.30 -9.92
N GLY A 273 -38.19 -1.53 -9.38
CA GLY A 273 -38.36 -0.11 -9.11
C GLY A 273 -38.67 0.73 -10.36
N ILE A 274 -38.18 0.32 -11.54
CA ILE A 274 -38.50 0.99 -12.81
C ILE A 274 -40.00 0.85 -13.11
N LEU A 275 -40.55 -0.36 -12.94
CA LEU A 275 -41.98 -0.62 -13.17
C LEU A 275 -42.85 0.18 -12.19
N VAL A 276 -42.47 0.21 -10.91
CA VAL A 276 -43.17 0.99 -9.88
C VAL A 276 -43.11 2.48 -10.20
N ASN A 277 -41.96 2.99 -10.62
CA ASN A 277 -41.81 4.40 -11.02
C ASN A 277 -42.76 4.73 -12.18
N SER A 278 -42.73 3.93 -13.26
CA SER A 278 -43.60 4.14 -14.41
C SER A 278 -45.09 4.08 -14.05
N LEU A 279 -45.50 3.13 -13.20
CA LEU A 279 -46.88 2.99 -12.75
C LEU A 279 -47.35 4.18 -11.91
N VAL A 280 -46.55 4.60 -10.92
CA VAL A 280 -46.89 5.75 -10.06
C VAL A 280 -46.94 7.03 -10.89
N LEU A 281 -46.01 7.21 -11.82
CA LEU A 281 -46.01 8.36 -12.74
C LEU A 281 -47.29 8.40 -13.59
N TYR A 282 -47.69 7.26 -14.16
CA TYR A 282 -48.93 7.14 -14.93
C TYR A 282 -50.17 7.44 -14.08
N LEU A 283 -50.28 6.86 -12.87
CA LEU A 283 -51.43 7.09 -12.00
C LEU A 283 -51.51 8.55 -11.54
N ALA A 284 -50.39 9.14 -11.11
CA ALA A 284 -50.34 10.54 -10.67
C ALA A 284 -50.71 11.50 -11.81
N THR A 285 -50.18 11.27 -13.02
CA THR A 285 -50.40 12.18 -14.16
C THR A 285 -51.75 11.98 -14.82
N SER A 286 -52.15 10.73 -15.09
CA SER A 286 -53.33 10.41 -15.91
C SER A 286 -54.60 10.11 -15.11
N ARG A 287 -54.50 9.68 -13.84
CA ARG A 287 -55.68 9.42 -13.00
C ARG A 287 -55.95 10.52 -12.00
N LEU A 288 -54.89 11.07 -11.40
CA LEU A 288 -55.00 12.13 -10.40
C LEU A 288 -54.83 13.54 -10.98
N ASN A 289 -54.48 13.66 -12.28
CA ASN A 289 -54.23 14.93 -12.97
C ASN A 289 -53.20 15.83 -12.26
N ILE A 290 -52.23 15.23 -11.58
CA ILE A 290 -51.11 15.95 -10.98
C ILE A 290 -50.14 16.39 -12.08
N TYR A 291 -49.63 17.61 -11.98
CA TYR A 291 -48.65 18.15 -12.92
C TYR A 291 -47.43 17.22 -13.08
N TYR A 292 -47.06 16.92 -14.32
CA TYR A 292 -46.13 15.82 -14.63
C TYR A 292 -44.77 15.90 -13.92
N LEU A 293 -44.21 17.09 -13.71
CA LEU A 293 -42.94 17.23 -12.96
C LEU A 293 -43.09 16.85 -11.48
N LEU A 294 -44.23 17.20 -10.88
CA LEU A 294 -44.55 16.79 -9.51
C LEU A 294 -44.81 15.27 -9.46
N SER A 295 -45.50 14.72 -10.47
CA SER A 295 -45.69 13.28 -10.63
C SER A 295 -44.37 12.51 -10.75
N VAL A 296 -43.36 13.05 -11.47
CA VAL A 296 -42.01 12.47 -11.55
C VAL A 296 -41.33 12.44 -10.19
N ALA A 297 -41.43 13.52 -9.41
CA ALA A 297 -40.87 13.58 -8.06
C ALA A 297 -41.51 12.53 -7.14
N ILE A 298 -42.85 12.45 -7.13
CA ILE A 298 -43.62 11.47 -6.35
C ILE A 298 -43.23 10.05 -6.74
N ALA A 299 -43.19 9.75 -8.04
CA ALA A 299 -42.86 8.42 -8.55
C ALA A 299 -41.42 8.00 -8.22
N THR A 300 -40.47 8.94 -8.24
CA THR A 300 -39.08 8.70 -7.86
C THR A 300 -38.95 8.38 -6.36
N VAL A 301 -39.67 9.09 -5.50
CA VAL A 301 -39.70 8.80 -4.05
C VAL A 301 -40.33 7.44 -3.80
N ALA A 302 -41.48 7.13 -4.42
CA ALA A 302 -42.17 5.86 -4.29
C ALA A 302 -41.30 4.67 -4.73
N SER A 303 -40.64 4.79 -5.89
CA SER A 303 -39.69 3.78 -6.39
C SER A 303 -38.48 3.60 -5.46
N THR A 304 -37.96 4.68 -4.87
CA THR A 304 -36.83 4.61 -3.93
C THR A 304 -37.24 3.89 -2.65
N LEU A 305 -38.42 4.18 -2.11
CA LEU A 305 -38.97 3.50 -0.93
C LEU A 305 -39.24 2.01 -1.21
N TRP A 306 -39.78 1.69 -2.39
CA TRP A 306 -39.97 0.32 -2.87
C TRP A 306 -38.66 -0.45 -2.92
N ASN A 307 -37.65 0.13 -3.57
CA ASN A 307 -36.32 -0.48 -3.68
C ASN A 307 -35.67 -0.69 -2.32
N PHE A 308 -35.80 0.29 -1.41
CA PHE A 308 -35.30 0.18 -0.04
C PHE A 308 -35.99 -0.97 0.72
N GLY A 309 -37.33 -1.02 0.69
CA GLY A 309 -38.12 -2.02 1.39
C GLY A 309 -37.80 -3.45 0.97
N LEU A 310 -37.71 -3.71 -0.35
CA LEU A 310 -37.35 -5.04 -0.85
C LEU A 310 -35.87 -5.38 -0.59
N THR A 311 -34.97 -4.41 -0.70
CA THR A 311 -33.55 -4.64 -0.37
C THR A 311 -33.39 -5.04 1.10
N GLU A 312 -34.11 -4.36 1.99
CA GLU A 312 -34.13 -4.64 3.43
C GLU A 312 -34.71 -6.03 3.75
N THR A 313 -35.84 -6.39 3.13
CA THR A 313 -36.62 -7.59 3.51
C THR A 313 -36.27 -8.86 2.74
N LEU A 314 -35.74 -8.76 1.52
CA LEU A 314 -35.38 -9.90 0.68
C LEU A 314 -33.87 -10.07 0.54
N VAL A 315 -33.13 -8.99 0.24
CA VAL A 315 -31.69 -9.08 -0.07
C VAL A 315 -30.85 -9.19 1.22
N TYR A 316 -31.21 -8.43 2.25
CA TYR A 316 -30.46 -8.35 3.52
C TYR A 316 -31.24 -8.88 4.74
N ARG A 317 -32.25 -9.74 4.52
CA ARG A 317 -33.13 -10.30 5.57
C ARG A 317 -32.37 -10.93 6.74
N ALA A 318 -31.29 -11.64 6.44
CA ALA A 318 -30.47 -12.38 7.40
C ALA A 318 -29.19 -11.63 7.83
N SER A 319 -29.06 -10.34 7.47
CA SER A 319 -27.90 -9.54 7.86
C SER A 319 -28.13 -8.96 9.26
N ASP A 320 -27.15 -9.11 10.15
CA ASP A 320 -27.13 -8.42 11.44
C ASP A 320 -27.01 -6.91 11.21
N GLN A 321 -27.87 -6.12 11.85
CA GLN A 321 -28.02 -4.71 11.52
C GLN A 321 -27.56 -3.82 12.68
N SER A 322 -26.41 -3.14 12.51
CA SER A 322 -25.86 -2.20 13.49
C SER A 322 -26.52 -0.81 13.47
N LYS A 323 -27.14 -0.44 12.34
CA LYS A 323 -27.73 0.89 12.09
C LYS A 323 -29.24 0.87 12.30
N GLY A 324 -29.86 2.02 12.56
CA GLY A 324 -31.32 2.14 12.57
C GLY A 324 -31.93 2.14 11.16
N ARG A 325 -33.21 1.72 11.02
CA ARG A 325 -33.92 1.70 9.72
C ARG A 325 -33.93 3.06 9.02
N ILE A 326 -34.19 4.13 9.77
CA ILE A 326 -34.23 5.51 9.25
C ILE A 326 -32.85 5.95 8.74
N GLN A 327 -31.79 5.61 9.48
CA GLN A 327 -30.42 5.92 9.08
C GLN A 327 -30.04 5.20 7.78
N ARG A 328 -30.44 3.93 7.63
CA ARG A 328 -30.20 3.19 6.38
C ARG A 328 -30.99 3.77 5.21
N LEU A 329 -32.25 4.15 5.43
CA LEU A 329 -33.06 4.81 4.40
C LEU A 329 -32.41 6.12 3.95
N ALA A 330 -31.95 6.95 4.88
CA ALA A 330 -31.25 8.19 4.56
C ALA A 330 -29.98 7.93 3.74
N LEU A 331 -29.13 6.99 4.15
CA LEU A 331 -27.92 6.61 3.41
C LEU A 331 -28.23 6.05 2.03
N PHE A 332 -29.29 5.25 1.91
CA PHE A 332 -29.74 4.68 0.64
C PHE A 332 -30.24 5.76 -0.32
N SER A 333 -30.98 6.75 0.17
CA SER A 333 -31.42 7.90 -0.62
C SER A 333 -30.24 8.75 -1.08
N VAL A 334 -29.29 9.08 -0.19
CA VAL A 334 -28.07 9.82 -0.52
C VAL A 334 -27.26 9.09 -1.60
N MET A 335 -27.10 7.78 -1.47
CA MET A 335 -26.42 6.95 -2.47
C MET A 335 -27.10 7.02 -3.85
N ASN A 336 -28.44 6.95 -3.90
CA ASN A 336 -29.17 7.03 -5.17
C ASN A 336 -29.05 8.41 -5.82
N ILE A 337 -29.09 9.49 -5.03
CA ILE A 337 -28.87 10.87 -5.53
C ILE A 337 -27.45 11.02 -6.06
N ALA A 338 -26.44 10.54 -5.34
CA ALA A 338 -25.05 10.58 -5.78
C ALA A 338 -24.84 9.78 -7.08
N ALA A 339 -25.43 8.60 -7.20
CA ALA A 339 -25.37 7.79 -8.42
C ALA A 339 -26.02 8.50 -9.62
N LEU A 340 -27.14 9.21 -9.40
CA LEU A 340 -27.78 10.01 -10.44
C LEU A 340 -26.89 11.16 -10.89
N ALA A 341 -26.26 11.88 -9.95
CA ALA A 341 -25.33 12.98 -10.25
C ALA A 341 -24.08 12.50 -11.02
N LEU A 342 -23.56 11.31 -10.70
CA LEU A 342 -22.40 10.71 -11.38
C LEU A 342 -22.70 10.22 -12.80
N ARG A 343 -23.97 9.98 -13.14
CA ARG A 343 -24.36 9.41 -14.44
C ARG A 343 -23.96 10.29 -15.62
N GLY A 344 -24.21 11.60 -15.53
CA GLY A 344 -23.90 12.55 -16.59
C GLY A 344 -22.42 12.56 -16.96
N PRO A 345 -21.50 12.78 -16.00
CA PRO A 345 -20.06 12.71 -16.23
C PRO A 345 -19.58 11.39 -16.84
N ILE A 346 -20.13 10.25 -16.42
CA ILE A 346 -19.77 8.93 -16.98
C ILE A 346 -20.17 8.84 -18.46
N ILE A 347 -21.40 9.23 -18.80
CA ILE A 347 -21.87 9.20 -20.19
C ILE A 347 -21.06 10.17 -21.05
N TYR A 348 -20.77 11.37 -20.55
CA TYR A 348 -19.93 12.35 -21.24
C TYR A 348 -18.53 11.81 -21.51
N LEU A 349 -17.90 11.19 -20.51
CA LEU A 349 -16.58 10.60 -20.66
C LEU A 349 -16.58 9.47 -21.69
N LEU A 350 -17.54 8.54 -21.62
CA LEU A 350 -17.63 7.44 -22.59
C LEU A 350 -17.91 7.93 -24.01
N THR A 351 -18.80 8.91 -24.16
CA THR A 351 -19.27 9.37 -25.49
C THR A 351 -18.32 10.38 -26.13
N SER A 352 -17.87 11.38 -25.36
CA SER A 352 -17.07 12.49 -25.89
C SER A 352 -15.56 12.21 -25.89
N ILE A 353 -15.06 11.44 -24.91
CA ILE A 353 -13.62 11.17 -24.77
C ILE A 353 -13.25 9.83 -25.40
N PHE A 354 -14.05 8.79 -25.14
CA PHE A 354 -13.79 7.44 -25.67
C PHE A 354 -14.56 7.11 -26.96
N SER A 355 -15.34 8.07 -27.49
CA SER A 355 -16.09 7.93 -28.74
C SER A 355 -17.02 6.71 -28.78
N VAL A 356 -17.51 6.26 -27.61
CA VAL A 356 -18.48 5.18 -27.50
C VAL A 356 -19.87 5.70 -27.86
N ASN A 357 -20.64 4.92 -28.63
CA ASN A 357 -22.01 5.27 -29.00
C ASN A 357 -22.87 5.61 -27.76
N TYR A 358 -23.66 6.68 -27.80
CA TYR A 358 -24.41 7.19 -26.63
C TYR A 358 -25.39 6.18 -26.02
N LEU A 359 -25.99 5.29 -26.82
CA LEU A 359 -26.88 4.23 -26.30
C LEU A 359 -26.08 3.18 -25.53
N VAL A 360 -24.92 2.81 -26.07
CA VAL A 360 -23.98 1.87 -25.44
C VAL A 360 -23.39 2.50 -24.17
N SER A 361 -23.00 3.78 -24.22
CA SER A 361 -22.54 4.56 -23.06
C SER A 361 -23.59 4.62 -21.96
N ASN A 362 -24.86 4.83 -22.33
CA ASN A 362 -25.97 4.81 -21.38
C ASN A 362 -26.12 3.43 -20.72
N LEU A 363 -26.10 2.34 -21.50
CA LEU A 363 -26.19 0.98 -20.97
C LEU A 363 -25.02 0.65 -20.03
N ILE A 364 -23.78 0.98 -20.43
CA ILE A 364 -22.58 0.82 -19.60
C ILE A 364 -22.73 1.61 -18.30
N SER A 365 -23.21 2.86 -18.36
CA SER A 365 -23.41 3.69 -17.16
C SER A 365 -24.42 3.06 -16.19
N LEU A 366 -25.50 2.47 -16.69
CA LEU A 366 -26.53 1.82 -15.88
C LEU A 366 -25.98 0.58 -15.16
N VAL A 367 -25.22 -0.26 -15.88
CA VAL A 367 -24.56 -1.44 -15.29
C VAL A 367 -23.53 -1.01 -14.24
N LEU A 368 -22.65 -0.08 -14.58
CA LEU A 368 -21.58 0.42 -13.70
C LEU A 368 -22.15 1.03 -12.42
N LEU A 369 -23.16 1.91 -12.53
CA LEU A 369 -23.79 2.53 -11.37
C LEU A 369 -24.61 1.54 -10.54
N THR A 370 -25.14 0.47 -11.14
CA THR A 370 -25.82 -0.59 -10.39
C THR A 370 -24.83 -1.41 -9.57
N VAL A 371 -23.67 -1.74 -10.14
CA VAL A 371 -22.56 -2.38 -9.41
C VAL A 371 -22.07 -1.46 -8.28
N LEU A 372 -21.84 -0.18 -8.57
CA LEU A 372 -21.38 0.78 -7.56
C LEU A 372 -22.40 0.92 -6.41
N ARG A 373 -23.68 1.09 -6.72
CA ARG A 373 -24.76 1.14 -5.71
C ARG A 373 -24.82 -0.13 -4.87
N PHE A 374 -24.69 -1.31 -5.49
CA PHE A 374 -24.65 -2.56 -4.75
C PHE A 374 -23.47 -2.62 -3.80
N LEU A 375 -22.26 -2.29 -4.26
CA LEU A 375 -21.05 -2.31 -3.43
C LEU A 375 -21.16 -1.33 -2.26
N THR A 376 -21.70 -0.13 -2.48
CA THR A 376 -21.96 0.85 -1.42
C THR A 376 -23.03 0.34 -0.45
N ALA A 377 -24.11 -0.27 -0.94
CA ALA A 377 -25.15 -0.84 -0.10
C ALA A 377 -24.63 -2.01 0.77
N ASP A 378 -23.91 -2.96 0.17
CA ASP A 378 -23.37 -4.17 0.83
C ASP A 378 -22.24 -3.84 1.82
N SER A 379 -21.51 -2.74 1.64
CA SER A 379 -20.41 -2.36 2.53
C SER A 379 -20.78 -1.26 3.54
N MET A 380 -21.50 -0.22 3.12
CA MET A 380 -21.74 0.97 3.93
C MET A 380 -23.13 1.01 4.56
N ILE A 381 -24.16 0.39 3.97
CA ILE A 381 -25.54 0.52 4.48
C ILE A 381 -25.97 -0.71 5.28
N TRP A 382 -25.87 -1.89 4.66
CA TRP A 382 -26.20 -3.19 5.26
C TRP A 382 -24.96 -4.05 5.52
N GLY A 383 -23.78 -3.53 5.21
CA GLY A 383 -22.53 -4.17 5.58
C GLY A 383 -22.50 -4.45 7.06
N ASN A 384 -22.31 -5.72 7.39
CA ASN A 384 -22.23 -6.17 8.75
C ASN A 384 -21.04 -5.44 9.38
N THR A 385 -21.32 -4.46 10.25
CA THR A 385 -20.39 -4.21 11.36
C THR A 385 -20.56 -5.44 12.23
N ARG A 386 -19.97 -6.56 11.80
CA ARG A 386 -19.67 -7.62 12.76
C ARG A 386 -18.93 -6.85 13.84
N ARG A 387 -19.54 -6.74 15.01
CA ARG A 387 -18.76 -6.79 16.22
C ARG A 387 -17.86 -7.98 16.00
N GLU A 388 -16.60 -7.72 15.66
CA GLU A 388 -15.47 -8.61 15.93
C GLU A 388 -15.40 -8.75 17.47
N THR A 389 -16.47 -9.27 18.08
CA THR A 389 -16.47 -9.83 19.42
C THR A 389 -16.09 -11.29 19.25
N LEU A 390 -14.83 -11.49 18.90
CA LEU A 390 -14.02 -12.68 19.10
C LEU A 390 -12.57 -12.26 18.78
N GLY A 391 -11.98 -11.45 19.68
CA GLY A 391 -10.54 -11.32 19.83
C GLY A 391 -9.71 -11.07 18.56
N GLU A 392 -10.24 -10.35 17.56
CA GLU A 392 -9.35 -9.77 16.57
C GLU A 392 -8.60 -8.66 17.28
N LEU A 393 -7.31 -8.89 17.53
CA LEU A 393 -6.34 -7.82 17.71
C LEU A 393 -6.63 -6.83 16.58
N LYS A 394 -7.33 -5.72 16.89
CA LYS A 394 -7.39 -4.56 15.99
C LYS A 394 -5.97 -4.38 15.51
N ALA A 395 -5.74 -4.39 14.20
CA ALA A 395 -4.39 -4.19 13.67
C ALA A 395 -3.93 -2.80 14.13
N LEU A 396 -3.24 -2.77 15.27
CA LEU A 396 -2.68 -1.59 15.87
C LEU A 396 -1.38 -1.34 15.13
N TYR A 397 -1.29 -0.19 14.49
CA TYR A 397 -0.06 0.24 13.88
C TYR A 397 0.79 0.84 14.98
N SER A 398 1.91 0.19 15.29
CA SER A 398 2.87 0.65 16.28
C SER A 398 4.05 1.26 15.54
N TYR A 399 4.46 2.44 15.97
CA TYR A 399 5.57 3.19 15.41
C TYR A 399 6.49 3.62 16.55
N ASP A 400 7.79 3.51 16.33
CA ASP A 400 8.80 3.97 17.27
C ASP A 400 9.80 4.88 16.55
N ILE A 401 9.78 6.17 16.93
CA ILE A 401 10.62 7.19 16.32
C ILE A 401 11.88 7.33 17.17
N HIS A 402 12.96 6.68 16.73
CA HIS A 402 14.30 6.73 17.33
C HIS A 402 14.36 6.37 18.82
N ASN A 403 13.42 5.56 19.33
CA ASN A 403 13.23 5.30 20.78
C ASN A 403 12.90 6.56 21.62
N ILE A 404 12.53 7.67 20.99
CA ILE A 404 12.20 8.94 21.67
C ILE A 404 10.68 9.03 21.90
N ILE A 405 9.91 8.74 20.84
CA ILE A 405 8.44 8.81 20.84
C ILE A 405 7.87 7.56 20.19
N SER A 406 7.00 6.87 20.93
CA SER A 406 6.19 5.79 20.41
C SER A 406 4.77 6.25 20.10
N VAL A 407 4.24 5.81 18.97
CA VAL A 407 2.87 6.08 18.53
C VAL A 407 2.15 4.78 18.24
N VAL A 408 0.97 4.60 18.81
CA VAL A 408 0.06 3.49 18.46
C VAL A 408 -1.19 4.08 17.85
N SER A 409 -1.62 3.54 16.71
CA SER A 409 -2.78 4.04 15.98
C SER A 409 -3.68 2.92 15.48
N GLU A 410 -4.99 3.08 15.62
CA GLU A 410 -6.01 2.21 15.00
C GLU A 410 -6.16 2.48 13.48
N GLY A 411 -5.64 3.61 13.00
CA GLY A 411 -5.54 3.96 11.58
C GLY A 411 -4.09 3.90 11.07
N GLU A 412 -3.91 3.56 9.80
CA GLU A 412 -2.59 3.61 9.16
C GLU A 412 -2.10 5.06 9.05
N LEU A 413 -0.80 5.27 9.28
CA LEU A 413 -0.13 6.57 9.17
C LEU A 413 1.05 6.40 8.18
N PRO A 414 0.79 6.50 6.87
CA PRO A 414 1.79 6.24 5.83
C PRO A 414 3.07 7.06 6.00
N GLU A 415 2.96 8.28 6.53
CA GLU A 415 4.09 9.15 6.81
C GLU A 415 5.05 8.63 7.88
N MET A 416 4.57 7.71 8.73
CA MET A 416 5.34 7.09 9.81
C MET A 416 5.79 5.66 9.47
N GLU A 417 5.49 5.15 8.28
CA GLU A 417 5.85 3.78 7.89
C GLU A 417 7.34 3.42 8.08
N PRO A 418 8.31 4.32 7.86
CA PRO A 418 9.72 4.03 8.14
C PRO A 418 10.03 3.71 9.61
N PHE A 419 9.15 4.14 10.53
CA PHE A 419 9.25 3.92 11.97
C PHE A 419 8.40 2.75 12.47
N ARG A 420 7.78 1.98 11.56
CA ARG A 420 6.86 0.92 11.92
C ARG A 420 7.57 -0.24 12.63
N VAL A 421 7.01 -0.66 13.76
CA VAL A 421 7.43 -1.85 14.50
C VAL A 421 6.32 -2.90 14.49
N PHE A 422 6.70 -4.17 14.43
CA PHE A 422 5.74 -5.29 14.39
C PHE A 422 5.24 -5.71 15.78
N GLN A 423 5.92 -5.27 16.83
CA GLN A 423 5.53 -5.52 18.23
C GLN A 423 4.53 -4.44 18.67
N THR A 424 3.52 -4.83 19.45
CA THR A 424 2.57 -3.88 20.03
C THR A 424 3.22 -3.17 21.21
N ILE A 425 3.20 -1.84 21.18
CA ILE A 425 3.71 -1.01 22.27
C ILE A 425 2.58 -0.84 23.29
N GLU A 426 2.73 -1.39 24.50
CA GLU A 426 1.68 -1.34 25.54
C GLU A 426 1.44 0.08 26.07
N ASN A 427 2.52 0.84 26.25
CA ASN A 427 2.50 2.19 26.82
C ASN A 427 3.05 3.23 25.84
N PRO A 428 2.30 3.57 24.78
CA PRO A 428 2.77 4.50 23.77
C PRO A 428 2.76 5.94 24.29
N THR A 429 3.69 6.78 23.82
CA THR A 429 3.68 8.22 24.09
C THR A 429 2.42 8.88 23.50
N ILE A 430 1.98 8.44 22.32
CA ILE A 430 0.77 8.93 21.65
C ILE A 430 -0.11 7.75 21.24
N ASN A 431 -1.39 7.79 21.59
CA ASN A 431 -2.39 6.77 21.26
C ASN A 431 -3.51 7.38 20.40
N VAL A 432 -3.66 6.90 19.17
CA VAL A 432 -4.65 7.39 18.20
C VAL A 432 -5.74 6.34 17.99
N ARG A 433 -6.94 6.64 18.43
CA ARG A 433 -8.12 5.76 18.30
C ARG A 433 -9.09 6.32 17.27
N ILE A 434 -9.74 5.43 16.53
CA ILE A 434 -10.80 5.80 15.60
C ILE A 434 -12.15 5.58 16.28
N GLY A 435 -12.93 6.65 16.44
CA GLY A 435 -14.19 6.59 17.15
C GLY A 435 -14.86 7.95 17.28
N ILE A 436 -15.87 8.03 18.13
CA ILE A 436 -16.56 9.29 18.42
C ILE A 436 -15.91 9.90 19.66
N PRO A 437 -15.36 11.13 19.58
CA PRO A 437 -14.82 11.81 20.76
C PRO A 437 -15.92 12.01 21.82
N PRO A 438 -15.74 11.54 23.06
CA PRO A 438 -16.72 11.75 24.11
C PRO A 438 -16.97 13.24 24.39
N ALA A 439 -18.22 13.56 24.74
CA ALA A 439 -18.58 14.89 25.19
C ALA A 439 -17.95 15.19 26.56
N PRO A 440 -17.49 16.43 26.82
CA PRO A 440 -17.00 16.79 28.14
C PRO A 440 -18.13 16.62 29.17
N ARG A 441 -17.89 15.85 30.24
CA ARG A 441 -18.92 15.54 31.26
C ARG A 441 -19.30 16.77 32.12
N HIS A 442 -18.44 17.78 32.20
CA HIS A 442 -18.69 19.04 32.92
C HIS A 442 -17.99 20.23 32.24
N GLU A 443 -18.75 21.25 31.83
CA GLU A 443 -18.21 22.49 31.23
C GLU A 443 -17.25 23.24 32.18
N LYS A 444 -17.43 23.10 33.50
CA LYS A 444 -16.61 23.80 34.51
C LYS A 444 -15.26 23.13 34.84
N LEU A 445 -15.00 21.90 34.39
CA LEU A 445 -13.75 21.14 34.65
C LEU A 445 -12.90 20.90 33.39
N ALA A 446 -13.31 21.45 32.24
CA ALA A 446 -12.74 21.14 30.93
C ALA A 446 -11.47 21.93 30.53
N HIS A 447 -10.81 22.65 31.44
CA HIS A 447 -9.91 23.76 31.04
C HIS A 447 -8.39 23.53 31.19
N SER A 448 -7.87 22.30 31.31
CA SER A 448 -6.41 22.11 31.23
C SER A 448 -5.95 20.99 30.29
N ASN A 449 -6.58 19.82 30.32
CA ASN A 449 -5.99 18.61 29.72
C ASN A 449 -6.83 17.98 28.60
N TYR A 450 -7.98 18.55 28.21
CA TYR A 450 -8.81 18.01 27.13
C TYR A 450 -9.26 19.11 26.16
N LEU A 451 -9.13 18.87 24.87
CA LEU A 451 -9.68 19.73 23.82
C LEU A 451 -10.44 18.89 22.81
N ARG A 452 -11.63 19.38 22.42
CA ARG A 452 -12.43 18.79 21.35
C ARG A 452 -12.62 19.79 20.22
N PHE A 453 -12.11 19.46 19.04
CA PHE A 453 -12.35 20.20 17.82
C PHE A 453 -13.45 19.52 17.00
N ARG A 454 -14.45 20.30 16.55
CA ARG A 454 -15.61 19.81 15.81
C ARG A 454 -16.05 20.82 14.75
N GLU A 455 -16.21 20.37 13.52
CA GLU A 455 -16.91 21.12 12.47
C GLU A 455 -18.42 20.79 12.40
N ILE A 456 -19.15 21.48 11.51
CA ILE A 456 -20.62 21.41 11.35
C ILE A 456 -21.15 19.96 11.31
N PHE A 457 -20.46 19.07 10.59
CA PHE A 457 -20.88 17.67 10.42
C PHE A 457 -20.53 16.74 11.60
N GLY A 458 -19.82 17.22 12.62
CA GLY A 458 -19.45 16.42 13.79
C GLY A 458 -18.71 15.13 13.42
N HIS A 459 -19.09 14.03 14.07
CA HIS A 459 -18.51 12.70 13.85
C HIS A 459 -18.75 12.14 12.43
N LEU A 460 -19.65 12.74 11.64
CA LEU A 460 -19.85 12.44 10.22
C LEU A 460 -18.93 13.27 9.31
N GLY A 461 -18.09 14.13 9.88
CA GLY A 461 -17.07 14.93 9.19
C GLY A 461 -15.75 14.92 9.96
N PHE A 462 -15.04 16.04 9.98
CA PHE A 462 -13.81 16.20 10.74
C PHE A 462 -14.12 16.52 12.21
N GLU A 463 -13.76 15.60 13.10
CA GLU A 463 -13.89 15.78 14.55
C GLU A 463 -12.77 15.04 15.27
N VAL A 464 -12.15 15.70 16.25
CA VAL A 464 -11.03 15.16 17.03
C VAL A 464 -11.14 15.58 18.49
N GLY A 465 -10.93 14.64 19.40
CA GLY A 465 -10.70 14.89 20.83
C GLY A 465 -9.27 14.56 21.21
N ILE A 466 -8.61 15.44 21.96
CA ILE A 466 -7.20 15.30 22.37
C ILE A 466 -7.13 15.43 23.90
N TRP A 467 -6.63 14.40 24.56
CA TRP A 467 -6.31 14.38 26.00
C TRP A 467 -4.81 14.46 26.19
N MET A 468 -4.36 15.50 26.90
CA MET A 468 -2.98 15.71 27.28
C MET A 468 -2.74 15.18 28.70
N GLY A 469 -1.96 14.10 28.82
CA GLY A 469 -1.48 13.55 30.10
C GLY A 469 -0.02 13.16 30.01
N ASP A 470 0.43 12.15 30.74
CA ASP A 470 1.75 11.54 30.50
C ASP A 470 1.80 10.85 29.13
N GLN A 471 0.70 10.21 28.75
CA GLN A 471 0.40 9.78 27.39
C GLN A 471 -0.58 10.77 26.74
N VAL A 472 -0.39 11.04 25.45
CA VAL A 472 -1.34 11.82 24.66
C VAL A 472 -2.35 10.87 24.03
N ASN A 473 -3.63 11.01 24.38
CA ASN A 473 -4.69 10.19 23.78
C ASN A 473 -5.48 11.03 22.79
N VAL A 474 -5.66 10.51 21.58
CA VAL A 474 -6.38 11.15 20.48
C VAL A 474 -7.52 10.23 20.06
N VAL A 475 -8.73 10.79 19.94
CA VAL A 475 -9.87 10.12 19.32
C VAL A 475 -10.26 10.90 18.08
N ALA A 476 -10.16 10.27 16.92
CA ALA A 476 -10.49 10.87 15.63
C ALA A 476 -11.75 10.23 15.05
N SER A 477 -12.60 11.04 14.39
CA SER A 477 -13.86 10.58 13.79
C SER A 477 -13.67 9.40 12.83
N PRO A 478 -14.67 8.51 12.66
CA PRO A 478 -14.53 7.31 11.82
C PRO A 478 -14.11 7.55 10.37
N LEU A 479 -14.49 8.69 9.78
CA LEU A 479 -14.13 8.99 8.38
C LEU A 479 -12.64 9.32 8.20
N LEU A 480 -11.96 9.81 9.24
CA LEU A 480 -10.52 10.09 9.17
C LEU A 480 -9.69 8.83 8.93
N ARG A 481 -10.23 7.64 9.22
CA ARG A 481 -9.61 6.35 8.87
C ARG A 481 -9.37 6.20 7.36
N TYR A 482 -10.21 6.79 6.53
CA TYR A 482 -10.10 6.70 5.07
C TYR A 482 -9.25 7.83 4.48
N SER A 483 -8.79 8.78 5.30
CA SER A 483 -7.97 9.92 4.90
C SER A 483 -6.69 9.97 5.75
N PRO A 484 -5.82 8.95 5.68
CA PRO A 484 -4.70 8.79 6.61
C PRO A 484 -3.70 9.95 6.57
N HIS A 485 -3.48 10.56 5.41
CA HIS A 485 -2.62 11.74 5.27
C HIS A 485 -3.15 12.98 6.01
N VAL A 486 -4.47 13.14 6.07
CA VAL A 486 -5.12 14.22 6.82
C VAL A 486 -5.06 13.91 8.32
N LEU A 487 -5.33 12.66 8.71
CA LEU A 487 -5.17 12.23 10.11
C LEU A 487 -3.75 12.51 10.61
N TYR A 488 -2.74 12.16 9.81
CA TYR A 488 -1.35 12.43 10.17
C TYR A 488 -1.05 13.95 10.17
N THR A 489 -1.18 14.62 9.02
CA THR A 489 -0.69 16.01 8.84
C THR A 489 -1.45 17.02 9.71
N ASN A 490 -2.75 16.83 9.92
CA ASN A 490 -3.59 17.81 10.61
C ASN A 490 -3.78 17.50 12.11
N VAL A 491 -3.43 16.30 12.56
CA VAL A 491 -3.66 15.87 13.95
C VAL A 491 -2.39 15.33 14.58
N VAL A 492 -1.80 14.26 14.04
CA VAL A 492 -0.66 13.58 14.67
C VAL A 492 0.61 14.42 14.60
N GLU A 493 0.91 15.02 13.44
CA GLU A 493 2.13 15.81 13.22
C GLU A 493 2.25 17.03 14.15
N PRO A 494 1.19 17.87 14.33
CA PRO A 494 1.20 18.91 15.36
C PRO A 494 1.49 18.40 16.78
N ILE A 495 0.92 17.25 17.15
CA ILE A 495 1.11 16.65 18.47
C ILE A 495 2.56 16.15 18.61
N LEU A 496 3.10 15.53 17.56
CA LEU A 496 4.48 15.07 17.51
C LEU A 496 5.46 16.23 17.75
N ARG A 497 5.29 17.35 17.04
CA ARG A 497 6.15 18.54 17.17
C ARG A 497 6.33 18.93 18.64
N TRP A 498 5.24 19.13 19.38
CA TRP A 498 5.29 19.55 20.78
C TRP A 498 5.68 18.42 21.75
N THR A 499 5.44 17.16 21.37
CA THR A 499 5.88 16.01 22.15
C THR A 499 7.40 15.82 22.09
N PHE A 500 8.03 16.10 20.93
CA PHE A 500 9.50 16.10 20.80
C PHE A 500 10.11 17.17 21.71
N VAL A 501 9.53 18.37 21.75
CA VAL A 501 10.02 19.47 22.60
C VAL A 501 10.02 19.08 24.08
N LYS A 502 8.96 18.40 24.53
CA LYS A 502 8.90 17.85 25.91
C LYS A 502 9.99 16.79 26.17
N LYS A 503 10.43 16.07 25.14
CA LYS A 503 11.51 15.07 25.20
C LYS A 503 12.91 15.67 24.99
N GLY A 504 13.03 16.99 24.81
CA GLY A 504 14.32 17.68 24.63
C GLY A 504 14.80 17.78 23.18
N PHE A 505 13.93 17.48 22.20
CA PHE A 505 14.24 17.57 20.76
C PHE A 505 13.32 18.57 20.08
N ALA A 506 13.70 19.10 18.92
CA ALA A 506 12.83 19.93 18.09
C ALA A 506 12.56 19.24 16.76
N LEU A 507 11.32 19.35 16.26
CA LEU A 507 10.94 18.84 14.95
C LEU A 507 10.86 20.02 13.97
N VAL A 508 11.85 20.14 13.10
CA VAL A 508 12.11 21.34 12.29
C VAL A 508 11.78 21.09 10.83
N HIS A 509 11.19 22.09 10.16
CA HIS A 509 10.84 22.01 8.75
C HIS A 509 12.02 22.40 7.85
N GLY A 510 12.68 21.41 7.23
CA GLY A 510 13.90 21.63 6.45
C GLY A 510 14.41 20.38 5.73
N ALA A 511 14.90 20.58 4.51
CA ALA A 511 15.47 19.53 3.68
C ALA A 511 16.93 19.33 4.08
N THR A 512 17.31 18.14 4.53
CA THR A 512 18.65 17.89 5.07
C THR A 512 19.34 16.80 4.27
N ILE A 513 20.59 17.09 3.87
CA ILE A 513 21.47 16.16 3.17
C ILE A 513 22.74 15.97 4.00
N ALA A 514 23.26 14.74 4.03
CA ALA A 514 24.51 14.42 4.69
C ALA A 514 25.63 14.10 3.70
N PHE A 515 26.83 14.51 4.06
CA PHE A 515 28.09 14.11 3.43
C PHE A 515 28.99 13.54 4.51
N GLY A 516 29.02 12.21 4.64
CA GLY A 516 29.64 11.57 5.80
C GLY A 516 28.93 11.95 7.09
N GLU A 517 29.66 12.42 8.11
CA GLU A 517 29.07 12.83 9.39
C GLU A 517 28.51 14.26 9.39
N GLN A 518 28.67 15.01 8.30
CA GLN A 518 28.26 16.41 8.20
C GLN A 518 26.90 16.57 7.53
N ALA A 519 25.93 17.14 8.24
CA ALA A 519 24.60 17.48 7.75
C ALA A 519 24.50 18.95 7.33
N PHE A 520 23.89 19.19 6.17
CA PHE A 520 23.60 20.52 5.65
C PHE A 520 22.10 20.68 5.46
N MET A 521 21.52 21.67 6.14
CA MET A 521 20.10 21.98 6.03
C MET A 521 19.84 22.98 4.91
N ILE A 522 18.83 22.72 4.10
CA ILE A 522 18.36 23.56 3.02
C ILE A 522 16.96 24.04 3.38
N THR A 523 16.82 25.35 3.56
CA THR A 523 15.54 26.03 3.78
C THR A 523 15.34 27.11 2.73
N ALA A 524 14.13 27.68 2.63
CA ALA A 524 13.81 28.68 1.61
C ALA A 524 12.89 29.75 2.19
N ARG A 525 13.10 31.04 1.86
CA ARG A 525 12.16 32.11 2.29
C ARG A 525 10.78 32.01 1.64
N THR A 526 10.68 31.26 0.54
CA THR A 526 9.40 30.93 -0.11
C THR A 526 9.40 29.45 -0.47
N ASP A 527 8.26 28.78 -0.33
CA ASP A 527 8.10 27.33 -0.52
C ASP A 527 8.22 26.92 -2.00
N THR A 528 9.41 27.10 -2.59
CA THR A 528 9.72 26.69 -3.96
C THR A 528 11.15 26.16 -4.04
N GLY A 529 11.28 24.90 -4.45
CA GLY A 529 12.55 24.36 -4.93
C GLY A 529 13.33 23.47 -3.96
N LYS A 530 13.03 23.45 -2.65
CA LYS A 530 13.76 22.64 -1.65
C LYS A 530 13.88 21.16 -2.06
N THR A 531 12.74 20.49 -2.22
CA THR A 531 12.65 19.08 -2.64
C THR A 531 13.33 18.82 -3.97
N THR A 532 13.11 19.69 -4.97
CA THR A 532 13.73 19.53 -6.29
C THR A 532 15.25 19.68 -6.22
N THR A 533 15.76 20.64 -5.44
CA THR A 533 17.19 20.87 -5.22
C THR A 533 17.83 19.66 -4.56
N LEU A 534 17.25 19.19 -3.45
CA LEU A 534 17.73 18.01 -2.73
C LEU A 534 17.77 16.77 -3.61
N LEU A 535 16.69 16.49 -4.36
CA LEU A 535 16.61 15.30 -5.20
C LEU A 535 17.60 15.35 -6.37
N LYS A 536 17.87 16.54 -6.92
CA LYS A 536 18.89 16.72 -7.96
C LYS A 536 20.30 16.51 -7.43
N ILE A 537 20.62 17.06 -6.25
CA ILE A 537 21.94 16.84 -5.61
C ILE A 537 22.16 15.33 -5.42
N LEU A 538 21.20 14.63 -4.82
CA LEU A 538 21.29 13.18 -4.59
C LEU A 538 21.41 12.38 -5.89
N SER A 539 20.58 12.70 -6.90
CA SER A 539 20.59 12.02 -8.19
C SER A 539 21.95 12.18 -8.90
N HIS A 540 22.54 13.38 -8.83
CA HIS A 540 23.81 13.69 -9.49
C HIS A 540 25.00 13.08 -8.74
N GLN A 541 25.06 13.26 -7.42
CA GLN A 541 26.10 12.67 -6.58
C GLN A 541 26.14 11.16 -6.70
N ARG A 542 24.97 10.49 -6.74
CA ARG A 542 24.88 9.04 -6.98
C ARG A 542 25.54 8.60 -8.29
N ARG A 543 25.48 9.40 -9.35
CA ARG A 543 26.06 9.03 -10.66
C ARG A 543 27.58 9.16 -10.69
N ASN A 544 28.15 10.04 -9.87
CA ASN A 544 29.55 10.44 -9.99
C ASN A 544 30.44 9.95 -8.84
N SER A 545 30.02 10.11 -7.58
CA SER A 545 30.88 9.81 -6.41
C SER A 545 30.19 9.15 -5.22
N ASP A 546 28.85 9.13 -5.20
CA ASP A 546 27.99 8.46 -4.23
C ASP A 546 28.27 8.84 -2.75
N ARG A 547 28.68 10.10 -2.52
CA ARG A 547 29.05 10.62 -1.18
C ARG A 547 27.89 11.21 -0.38
N ALA A 548 26.80 11.55 -1.05
CA ALA A 548 25.65 12.21 -0.43
C ALA A 548 24.62 11.19 0.06
N ALA A 549 24.08 11.40 1.27
CA ALA A 549 23.01 10.61 1.85
C ALA A 549 21.80 11.49 2.19
N PHE A 550 20.61 10.92 2.05
CA PHE A 550 19.35 11.56 2.42
C PHE A 550 19.10 11.44 3.93
N LEU A 551 18.79 12.57 4.57
CA LEU A 551 18.31 12.65 5.95
C LEU A 551 16.83 13.04 6.00
N SER A 552 16.43 14.09 5.28
CA SER A 552 15.05 14.59 5.26
C SER A 552 14.76 15.51 4.07
N ASP A 553 13.47 15.73 3.78
CA ASP A 553 13.02 16.81 2.88
C ASP A 553 12.17 17.85 3.61
N ASP A 554 11.07 17.39 4.23
CA ASP A 554 10.17 18.28 4.94
C ASP A 554 10.55 18.40 6.42
N MET A 555 10.90 17.30 7.10
CA MET A 555 11.00 17.29 8.57
C MET A 555 12.31 16.65 9.01
N ILE A 556 12.99 17.26 9.97
CA ILE A 556 14.19 16.70 10.62
C ILE A 556 14.05 16.82 12.14
N ILE A 557 14.52 15.81 12.88
CA ILE A 557 14.59 15.89 14.34
C ILE A 557 15.95 16.47 14.71
N VAL A 558 15.93 17.50 15.56
CA VAL A 558 17.09 18.27 15.97
C VAL A 558 17.28 18.13 17.48
N SER A 559 18.51 17.87 17.91
CA SER A 559 18.88 17.86 19.32
C SER A 559 19.78 19.04 19.69
N PRO A 560 19.83 19.45 20.96
CA PRO A 560 20.57 20.65 21.39
C PRO A 560 22.09 20.57 21.21
N ASP A 561 22.64 19.37 21.09
CA ASP A 561 24.06 19.07 20.87
C ASP A 561 24.50 19.22 19.40
N GLY A 562 23.57 19.52 18.48
CA GLY A 562 23.87 19.70 17.06
C GLY A 562 23.63 18.45 16.20
N SER A 563 23.13 17.36 16.79
CA SER A 563 22.81 16.13 16.05
C SER A 563 21.48 16.27 15.29
N ALA A 564 21.43 15.66 14.11
CA ALA A 564 20.32 15.64 13.18
C ALA A 564 19.86 14.20 12.95
N LEU A 565 18.68 13.84 13.44
CA LEU A 565 18.10 12.51 13.29
C LEU A 565 17.08 12.49 12.15
N THR A 566 17.16 11.48 11.28
CA THR A 566 16.32 11.36 10.08
C THR A 566 14.83 11.32 10.40
N TYR A 567 14.02 11.98 9.57
CA TYR A 567 12.57 11.82 9.55
C TYR A 567 12.07 11.71 8.10
N PRO A 568 12.20 10.51 7.48
CA PRO A 568 12.03 10.33 6.04
C PRO A 568 10.55 10.22 5.65
N LYS A 569 9.82 11.33 5.74
CA LYS A 569 8.41 11.44 5.30
C LYS A 569 8.31 11.28 3.78
N PRO A 570 7.25 10.65 3.24
CA PRO A 570 7.06 10.55 1.80
C PRO A 570 6.85 11.93 1.18
N LEU A 571 7.57 12.17 0.08
CA LEU A 571 7.72 13.43 -0.62
C LEU A 571 6.48 13.70 -1.49
N THR A 572 5.98 14.94 -1.43
CA THR A 572 4.88 15.36 -2.32
C THR A 572 5.46 15.82 -3.65
N ILE A 573 5.32 15.02 -4.70
CA ILE A 573 5.95 15.29 -5.99
C ILE A 573 5.01 16.00 -6.96
N SER A 574 5.46 17.13 -7.50
CA SER A 574 4.79 17.83 -8.59
C SER A 574 5.19 17.25 -9.95
N ALA A 575 4.36 17.44 -10.98
CA ALA A 575 4.69 17.05 -12.35
C ALA A 575 6.01 17.67 -12.85
N HIS A 576 6.30 18.90 -12.43
CA HIS A 576 7.55 19.60 -12.76
C HIS A 576 8.78 18.96 -12.09
N THR A 577 8.65 18.55 -10.82
CA THR A 577 9.73 17.88 -10.08
C THR A 577 10.02 16.50 -10.67
N LEU A 578 8.99 15.76 -11.11
CA LEU A 578 9.18 14.45 -11.74
C LEU A 578 9.96 14.54 -13.06
N GLY A 579 9.61 15.50 -13.92
CA GLY A 579 10.31 15.74 -15.18
C GLY A 579 11.78 16.12 -14.98
N ALA A 580 12.10 16.75 -13.85
CA ALA A 580 13.46 17.17 -13.51
C ALA A 580 14.36 16.03 -12.99
N ILE A 581 13.80 14.88 -12.58
CA ILE A 581 14.54 13.78 -11.93
C ILE A 581 14.74 12.58 -12.88
N ASN A 582 14.18 12.62 -14.09
CA ASN A 582 14.23 11.50 -15.06
C ASN A 582 13.82 10.16 -14.43
N ALA A 583 12.79 10.19 -13.57
CA ALA A 583 12.33 9.02 -12.84
C ALA A 583 11.54 8.08 -13.76
N GLU A 584 12.21 7.08 -14.33
CA GLU A 584 11.57 5.99 -15.09
C GLU A 584 10.71 5.07 -14.20
N THR A 585 10.73 5.28 -12.87
CA THR A 585 10.20 4.35 -11.86
C THR A 585 8.69 4.43 -11.59
N LEU A 586 7.99 5.48 -12.05
CA LEU A 586 6.54 5.56 -11.87
C LEU A 586 5.77 4.72 -12.91
N ASN A 587 4.78 3.97 -12.43
CA ASN A 587 3.94 3.14 -13.29
C ASN A 587 3.00 4.01 -14.16
N PHE A 588 2.53 3.46 -15.29
CA PHE A 588 1.67 4.18 -16.24
C PHE A 588 0.45 4.87 -15.58
N ARG A 589 -0.20 4.20 -14.63
CA ARG A 589 -1.34 4.76 -13.88
C ARG A 589 -0.97 5.99 -13.05
N GLU A 590 0.18 5.93 -12.37
CA GLU A 590 0.69 7.03 -11.55
C GLU A 590 1.06 8.23 -12.43
N LYS A 591 1.69 7.98 -13.59
CA LYS A 591 2.00 9.02 -14.59
C LYS A 591 0.74 9.72 -15.13
N MET A 592 -0.35 8.97 -15.33
CA MET A 592 -1.63 9.53 -15.81
C MET A 592 -2.43 10.27 -14.74
N SER A 593 -2.34 9.87 -13.46
CA SER A 593 -3.05 10.54 -12.35
C SER A 593 -2.33 11.78 -11.82
N LEU A 594 -0.99 11.84 -11.99
CA LEU A 594 -0.14 12.90 -11.45
C LEU A 594 -0.54 14.32 -11.89
N PRO A 595 -0.93 14.61 -13.15
CA PRO A 595 -1.34 15.95 -13.55
C PRO A 595 -2.61 16.42 -12.83
N LEU A 596 -3.56 15.52 -12.61
CA LEU A 596 -4.79 15.81 -11.89
C LEU A 596 -4.52 16.00 -10.39
N GLN A 597 -3.78 15.07 -9.78
CA GLN A 597 -3.37 15.13 -8.37
C GLN A 597 -2.57 16.40 -8.08
N SER A 598 -1.58 16.72 -8.91
CA SER A 598 -0.73 17.90 -8.72
C SER A 598 -1.48 19.21 -8.91
N ARG A 599 -2.49 19.29 -9.80
CA ARG A 599 -3.34 20.48 -9.94
C ARG A 599 -4.24 20.70 -8.74
N ILE A 600 -4.91 19.64 -8.26
CA ILE A 600 -5.81 19.71 -7.10
C ILE A 600 -5.02 20.07 -5.83
N HIS A 601 -3.85 19.46 -5.64
CA HIS A 601 -2.97 19.69 -4.49
C HIS A 601 -1.93 20.80 -4.71
N SER A 602 -2.09 21.61 -5.76
CA SER A 602 -1.17 22.71 -6.09
C SER A 602 -1.26 23.89 -5.12
N ARG A 603 -0.33 24.85 -5.22
CA ARG A 603 -0.38 26.15 -4.53
C ARG A 603 -1.71 26.89 -4.79
N SER A 604 -2.27 26.77 -6.00
CA SER A 604 -3.58 27.34 -6.34
C SER A 604 -4.70 26.65 -5.56
N GLY A 605 -4.63 25.32 -5.44
CA GLY A 605 -5.54 24.52 -4.60
C GLY A 605 -5.42 24.86 -3.12
N ARG A 606 -4.21 24.99 -2.58
CA ARG A 606 -3.96 25.41 -1.18
C ARG A 606 -4.43 26.83 -0.90
N LYS A 607 -4.24 27.77 -1.83
CA LYS A 607 -4.77 29.14 -1.73
C LYS A 607 -6.30 29.16 -1.78
N ALA A 608 -6.92 28.38 -2.67
CA ALA A 608 -8.37 28.23 -2.71
C ALA A 608 -8.91 27.59 -1.41
N ALA A 609 -8.25 26.56 -0.89
CA ALA A 609 -8.62 25.92 0.36
C ALA A 609 -8.42 26.83 1.59
N SER A 610 -7.36 27.64 1.61
CA SER A 610 -7.12 28.68 2.64
C SER A 610 -8.11 29.85 2.53
N PHE A 611 -8.59 30.15 1.32
CA PHE A 611 -9.70 31.11 1.14
C PHE A 611 -11.02 30.52 1.67
N ILE A 612 -11.30 29.24 1.39
CA ILE A 612 -12.46 28.52 1.94
C ILE A 612 -12.39 28.44 3.46
N SER A 613 -11.20 28.25 4.07
CA SER A 613 -11.06 28.24 5.53
C SER A 613 -11.33 29.59 6.21
N LYS A 614 -11.38 30.69 5.45
CA LYS A 614 -11.81 32.01 5.94
C LYS A 614 -13.33 32.22 5.84
N THR A 615 -14.06 31.23 5.34
CA THR A 615 -15.54 31.21 5.29
C THR A 615 -16.11 30.28 6.36
N ASN A 616 -17.43 30.32 6.61
CA ASN A 616 -18.11 29.41 7.53
C ASN A 616 -18.25 27.95 7.02
N LEU A 617 -17.51 27.57 5.97
CA LEU A 617 -17.54 26.22 5.41
C LEU A 617 -16.65 25.26 6.21
N PRO A 618 -17.00 23.96 6.30
CA PRO A 618 -16.24 22.97 7.06
C PRO A 618 -14.99 22.53 6.27
N ALA A 619 -13.96 23.39 6.30
CA ALA A 619 -12.75 23.25 5.49
C ALA A 619 -11.96 21.96 5.78
N ALA A 620 -11.89 21.51 7.04
CA ALA A 620 -11.19 20.27 7.40
C ALA A 620 -11.95 19.03 6.88
N THR A 621 -13.28 19.05 6.96
CA THR A 621 -14.15 18.00 6.40
C THR A 621 -14.04 17.96 4.88
N ILE A 622 -14.04 19.11 4.21
CA ILE A 622 -13.89 19.18 2.75
C ILE A 622 -12.52 18.64 2.34
N ASN A 623 -11.44 19.05 3.01
CA ASN A 623 -10.09 18.56 2.73
C ASN A 623 -9.98 17.04 2.92
N MET A 624 -10.55 16.51 4.01
CA MET A 624 -10.63 15.07 4.26
C MET A 624 -11.36 14.34 3.12
N LEU A 625 -12.56 14.79 2.75
CA LEU A 625 -13.33 14.17 1.67
C LEU A 625 -12.61 14.26 0.32
N MET A 626 -11.99 15.40 0.01
CA MET A 626 -11.22 15.58 -1.21
C MET A 626 -10.03 14.63 -1.29
N GLN A 627 -9.31 14.39 -0.18
CA GLN A 627 -8.18 13.46 -0.16
C GLN A 627 -8.59 11.98 -0.16
N ILE A 628 -9.81 11.66 0.27
CA ILE A 628 -10.41 10.33 0.07
C ILE A 628 -10.64 10.07 -1.43
N VAL A 629 -11.14 11.08 -2.16
CA VAL A 629 -11.47 10.95 -3.59
C VAL A 629 -10.23 11.03 -4.46
N VAL A 630 -9.33 11.98 -4.18
CA VAL A 630 -8.08 12.20 -4.90
C VAL A 630 -6.92 12.30 -3.91
N PRO A 631 -6.26 11.18 -3.59
CA PRO A 631 -5.15 11.18 -2.64
C PRO A 631 -3.95 11.97 -3.18
N PRO A 632 -3.16 12.60 -2.29
CA PRO A 632 -1.98 13.35 -2.69
C PRO A 632 -0.88 12.44 -3.28
N PRO A 633 -0.06 12.94 -4.23
CA PRO A 633 0.99 12.17 -4.87
C PRO A 633 2.23 12.10 -3.96
N LYS A 634 2.17 11.26 -2.92
CA LYS A 634 3.25 11.07 -1.96
C LYS A 634 4.10 9.84 -2.29
N TYR A 635 5.42 10.00 -2.33
CA TYR A 635 6.38 8.93 -2.65
C TYR A 635 7.60 9.00 -1.74
N PHE A 636 8.04 7.85 -1.22
CA PHE A 636 9.33 7.75 -0.52
C PHE A 636 10.50 8.01 -1.48
N VAL A 637 11.59 8.57 -0.95
CA VAL A 637 12.76 8.97 -1.75
C VAL A 637 13.36 7.81 -2.51
N GLU A 638 13.35 6.60 -1.93
CA GLU A 638 13.87 5.36 -2.47
C GLU A 638 13.11 4.89 -3.71
N LYS A 639 11.82 5.26 -3.81
CA LYS A 639 11.01 4.99 -5.01
C LYS A 639 11.33 5.98 -6.14
N LEU A 640 11.69 7.21 -5.80
CA LEU A 640 12.06 8.25 -6.77
C LEU A 640 13.50 8.09 -7.25
N LEU A 641 14.40 7.72 -6.34
CA LEU A 641 15.82 7.48 -6.54
C LEU A 641 16.18 6.09 -6.00
N PRO A 642 16.08 5.02 -6.82
CA PRO A 642 16.48 3.68 -6.40
C PRO A 642 17.92 3.66 -5.89
N ALA A 643 18.24 2.91 -4.84
CA ALA A 643 19.59 2.85 -4.26
C ALA A 643 20.16 4.19 -3.75
N VAL A 644 19.30 5.15 -3.37
CA VAL A 644 19.72 6.32 -2.59
C VAL A 644 20.23 5.89 -1.21
N LYS A 645 21.35 6.46 -0.74
CA LYS A 645 21.83 6.25 0.62
C LYS A 645 20.93 6.99 1.60
N LEU A 646 20.45 6.28 2.62
CA LEU A 646 19.74 6.86 3.75
C LEU A 646 20.69 6.88 4.94
N GLN A 647 20.75 8.02 5.62
CA GLN A 647 21.54 8.17 6.83
C GLN A 647 20.61 8.41 8.02
N LYS A 648 20.84 7.69 9.12
CA LYS A 648 20.00 7.78 10.31
C LYS A 648 20.28 9.04 11.12
N GLU A 649 21.55 9.42 11.20
CA GLU A 649 22.04 10.50 12.05
C GLU A 649 23.30 11.14 11.45
N ALA A 650 23.45 12.45 11.66
CA ALA A 650 24.64 13.24 11.31
C ALA A 650 24.69 14.51 12.17
N ASN A 651 25.79 15.24 12.17
CA ASN A 651 25.94 16.50 12.90
C ASN A 651 25.80 17.70 11.97
N PHE A 652 25.02 18.71 12.35
CA PHE A 652 24.87 19.90 11.54
C PHE A 652 26.23 20.61 11.36
N ALA A 653 26.60 20.86 10.10
CA ALA A 653 27.81 21.57 9.73
C ALA A 653 27.51 22.94 9.10
N GLY A 654 26.30 23.15 8.57
CA GLY A 654 25.91 24.42 7.98
C GLY A 654 24.47 24.46 7.51
N MET A 655 24.04 25.65 7.11
CA MET A 655 22.68 25.91 6.61
C MET A 655 22.72 26.74 5.33
N PHE A 656 21.91 26.34 4.35
CA PHE A 656 21.68 27.06 3.11
C PHE A 656 20.24 27.58 3.04
N ILE A 657 20.09 28.85 2.68
CA ILE A 657 18.79 29.47 2.42
C ILE A 657 18.68 29.77 0.94
N ILE A 658 17.81 29.05 0.23
CA ILE A 658 17.63 29.26 -1.21
C ILE A 658 16.62 30.38 -1.49
N GLU A 659 16.96 31.23 -2.45
CA GLU A 659 16.13 32.36 -2.87
C GLU A 659 16.14 32.52 -4.40
N ARG A 660 14.98 32.80 -4.97
CA ARG A 660 14.82 32.97 -6.43
C ARG A 660 15.16 34.38 -6.92
N ASN A 661 15.07 35.37 -6.03
CA ASN A 661 15.15 36.78 -6.39
C ASN A 661 16.58 37.30 -6.25
N GLY A 662 17.44 36.99 -7.22
CA GLY A 662 18.82 37.47 -7.23
C GLY A 662 19.78 36.47 -7.88
N GLU A 663 21.04 36.85 -7.96
CA GLU A 663 22.16 35.96 -8.32
C GLU A 663 23.32 36.24 -7.36
N GLY A 664 23.96 35.17 -6.88
CA GLY A 664 25.10 35.25 -5.98
C GLY A 664 24.82 34.65 -4.60
N THR A 665 25.78 34.80 -3.69
CA THR A 665 25.70 34.24 -2.34
C THR A 665 26.02 35.27 -1.28
N LYS A 666 25.32 35.17 -0.15
CA LYS A 666 25.49 36.09 0.98
C LYS A 666 25.50 35.29 2.27
N THR A 667 26.59 35.40 3.03
CA THR A 667 26.60 34.93 4.42
C THR A 667 25.70 35.82 5.26
N ILE A 668 24.82 35.21 6.03
CA ILE A 668 23.92 35.91 6.95
C ILE A 668 24.28 35.55 8.38
N ASN A 669 23.86 36.39 9.32
CA ASN A 669 24.06 36.11 10.73
C ASN A 669 23.14 34.95 11.18
N ASN A 670 23.55 34.21 12.20
CA ASN A 670 22.79 33.05 12.69
C ASN A 670 21.40 33.45 13.22
N LYS A 671 21.25 34.67 13.74
CA LYS A 671 19.97 35.15 14.28
C LYS A 671 18.91 35.27 13.17
N GLU A 672 19.25 35.90 12.05
CA GLU A 672 18.39 36.06 10.88
C GLU A 672 18.08 34.69 10.25
N ALA A 673 19.08 33.80 10.16
CA ALA A 673 18.87 32.45 9.64
C ALA A 673 17.86 31.65 10.49
N LEU A 674 17.97 31.76 11.81
CA LEU A 674 17.05 31.13 12.76
C LEU A 674 15.64 31.73 12.71
N GLU A 675 15.51 33.05 12.53
CA GLU A 675 14.20 33.69 12.35
C GLU A 675 13.49 33.18 11.08
N ILE A 676 14.22 33.00 9.97
CA ILE A 676 13.68 32.41 8.74
C ILE A 676 13.24 30.97 8.97
N LEU A 677 14.08 30.17 9.63
CA LEU A 677 13.79 28.77 9.93
C LEU A 677 12.52 28.62 10.80
N LEU A 678 12.42 29.42 11.86
CA LEU A 678 11.27 29.42 12.77
C LEU A 678 9.99 29.88 12.07
N SER A 679 10.06 30.92 11.24
CA SER A 679 8.92 31.39 10.42
C SER A 679 8.43 30.29 9.48
N ASN A 680 9.35 29.59 8.82
CA ASN A 680 9.01 28.49 7.92
C ASN A 680 8.39 27.30 8.67
N CYS A 681 8.82 27.03 9.90
CA CYS A 681 8.23 25.98 10.74
C CYS A 681 6.79 26.32 11.13
N GLU A 682 6.47 27.57 11.45
CA GLU A 682 5.08 27.97 11.76
C GLU A 682 4.17 27.97 10.53
N ASP A 683 4.65 28.49 9.39
CA ASP A 683 3.88 28.54 8.14
C ASP A 683 3.47 27.15 7.63
N ALA A 684 4.24 26.09 7.98
CA ALA A 684 3.95 24.71 7.61
C ALA A 684 2.61 24.19 8.19
N TYR A 685 2.11 24.77 9.29
CA TYR A 685 0.92 24.31 10.00
C TYR A 685 -0.32 25.20 9.78
N GLY A 686 -0.41 25.91 8.65
CA GLY A 686 -1.48 26.89 8.41
C GLY A 686 -2.90 26.37 8.15
N PHE A 687 -3.13 25.04 8.11
CA PHE A 687 -4.44 24.46 7.77
C PHE A 687 -5.22 24.01 9.02
N PRO A 688 -6.56 24.19 9.07
CA PRO A 688 -7.38 23.72 10.21
C PRO A 688 -7.19 22.22 10.51
N PRO A 689 -7.25 21.80 11.79
CA PRO A 689 -7.60 22.58 12.97
C PRO A 689 -6.42 23.25 13.69
N TYR A 690 -5.20 23.25 13.11
CA TYR A 690 -4.01 23.61 13.88
C TYR A 690 -4.09 24.98 14.57
N ASN A 691 -4.62 26.01 13.89
CA ASN A 691 -4.79 27.34 14.48
C ASN A 691 -5.69 27.34 15.72
N ASP A 692 -6.65 26.42 15.80
CA ASP A 692 -7.55 26.23 16.94
C ASP A 692 -6.91 25.35 18.02
N LEU A 693 -5.99 24.44 17.63
CA LEU A 693 -5.30 23.53 18.54
C LEU A 693 -4.06 24.16 19.18
N LYS A 694 -3.37 25.07 18.51
CA LYS A 694 -1.99 25.46 18.84
C LYS A 694 -1.82 25.91 20.29
N GLU A 695 -2.70 26.78 20.79
CA GLU A 695 -2.64 27.28 22.18
C GLU A 695 -2.70 26.14 23.21
N PHE A 696 -3.52 25.13 22.94
CA PHE A 696 -3.65 23.93 23.78
C PHE A 696 -2.45 22.98 23.65
N LEU A 697 -1.78 22.95 22.49
CA LEU A 697 -0.66 22.05 22.26
C LEU A 697 0.65 22.54 22.91
N TYR A 698 0.93 23.85 22.91
CA TYR A 698 2.20 24.39 23.43
C TYR A 698 2.13 24.98 24.85
N HIS A 699 0.96 25.22 25.42
CA HIS A 699 0.82 25.54 26.85
C HIS A 699 0.52 24.28 27.66
N ARG A 700 1.54 23.73 28.32
CA ARG A 700 1.39 22.48 29.10
C ARG A 700 1.82 22.73 30.54
N ASN A 701 0.90 22.54 31.50
CA ASN A 701 1.17 22.72 32.94
C ASN A 701 1.83 24.09 33.28
N GLY A 702 1.46 25.16 32.57
CA GLY A 702 2.04 26.50 32.78
C GLY A 702 3.39 26.75 32.09
N VAL A 703 3.92 25.78 31.34
CA VAL A 703 5.16 25.92 30.56
C VAL A 703 4.84 26.21 29.10
N ASP A 704 5.44 27.28 28.55
CA ASP A 704 5.37 27.61 27.12
C ASP A 704 6.47 26.85 26.36
N LEU A 705 6.07 25.77 25.68
CA LEU A 705 6.98 24.89 24.94
C LEU A 705 7.66 25.61 23.76
N ARG A 706 7.12 26.73 23.26
CA ARG A 706 7.74 27.47 22.15
C ARG A 706 9.10 28.02 22.52
N LYS A 707 9.26 28.50 23.76
CA LYS A 707 10.55 29.01 24.26
C LYS A 707 11.59 27.90 24.33
N ILE A 708 11.15 26.68 24.68
CA ILE A 708 12.01 25.50 24.75
C ILE A 708 12.42 25.08 23.33
N GLU A 709 11.47 24.98 22.40
CA GLU A 709 11.75 24.69 20.98
C GLU A 709 12.77 25.68 20.39
N GLN A 710 12.54 26.98 20.59
CA GLN A 710 13.45 28.03 20.13
C GLN A 710 14.85 27.90 20.75
N ASN A 711 14.94 27.49 22.02
CA ASN A 711 16.23 27.29 22.68
C ASN A 711 16.97 26.06 22.14
N ILE A 712 16.28 24.93 21.94
CA ILE A 712 16.85 23.71 21.33
C ILE A 712 17.43 24.03 19.95
N ILE A 713 16.65 24.71 19.11
CA ILE A 713 17.09 25.08 17.76
C ILE A 713 18.26 26.08 17.84
N ARG A 714 18.20 27.10 18.71
CA ARG A 714 19.31 28.05 18.87
C ARG A 714 20.62 27.38 19.28
N GLN A 715 20.57 26.40 20.19
CA GLN A 715 21.73 25.66 20.64
C GLN A 715 22.30 24.78 19.51
N SER A 716 21.43 24.04 18.81
CA SER A 716 21.85 23.16 17.72
C SER A 716 22.54 23.89 16.56
N PHE A 717 22.15 25.13 16.27
CA PHE A 717 22.71 25.93 15.17
C PHE A 717 23.69 27.02 15.65
N ALA A 718 24.10 26.98 16.92
CA ALA A 718 25.07 27.92 17.46
C ALA A 718 26.42 27.75 16.77
N GLY A 719 26.99 28.83 16.24
CA GLY A 719 28.30 28.82 15.59
C GLY A 719 28.34 28.22 14.17
N LEU A 720 27.23 27.69 13.65
CA LEU A 720 27.17 27.18 12.28
C LEU A 720 27.06 28.31 11.25
N ALA A 721 27.71 28.13 10.10
CA ALA A 721 27.61 29.10 9.01
C ALA A 721 26.25 28.99 8.29
N ALA A 722 25.65 30.15 8.01
CA ALA A 722 24.39 30.26 7.26
C ALA A 722 24.61 31.08 5.98
N THR A 723 24.34 30.48 4.82
CA THR A 723 24.57 31.09 3.51
C THR A 723 23.28 31.15 2.71
N VAL A 724 22.92 32.36 2.27
CA VAL A 724 21.85 32.57 1.29
C VAL A 724 22.42 32.32 -0.10
N VAL A 725 21.76 31.45 -0.87
CA VAL A 725 22.11 31.13 -2.26
C VAL A 725 21.00 31.63 -3.17
N GLN A 726 21.30 32.68 -3.95
CA GLN A 726 20.34 33.32 -4.84
C GLN A 726 20.56 32.85 -6.28
N SER A 727 19.49 32.37 -6.93
CA SER A 727 19.54 32.00 -8.35
C SER A 727 18.18 32.15 -9.03
N LYS A 728 18.18 32.86 -10.17
CA LYS A 728 17.03 32.95 -11.08
C LYS A 728 16.81 31.67 -11.90
N LYS A 729 17.88 30.89 -12.12
CA LYS A 729 17.89 29.67 -12.94
C LYS A 729 17.48 28.41 -12.18
N LEU A 730 17.29 28.50 -10.86
CA LEU A 730 16.95 27.36 -9.98
C LEU A 730 18.03 26.25 -10.02
N ASP A 731 19.28 26.64 -10.21
CA ASP A 731 20.47 25.78 -10.27
C ASP A 731 21.18 25.64 -8.91
N TRP A 732 20.46 25.89 -7.80
CA TRP A 732 20.97 25.70 -6.43
C TRP A 732 21.58 24.32 -6.18
N TRP A 733 21.09 23.31 -6.90
CA TRP A 733 21.60 21.94 -6.82
C TRP A 733 23.04 21.77 -7.35
N CYS A 734 23.51 22.68 -8.23
CA CYS A 734 24.92 22.78 -8.63
C CYS A 734 25.71 23.65 -7.64
N LEU A 735 25.12 24.73 -7.14
CA LEU A 735 25.81 25.71 -6.29
C LEU A 735 26.05 25.22 -4.87
N ILE A 736 25.07 24.59 -4.21
CA ILE A 736 25.19 24.16 -2.81
C ILE A 736 26.37 23.18 -2.59
N PRO A 737 26.53 22.13 -3.42
CA PRO A 737 27.67 21.22 -3.32
C PRO A 737 29.05 21.91 -3.35
N SER A 738 29.20 23.04 -4.05
CA SER A 738 30.49 23.73 -4.15
C SER A 738 30.91 24.48 -2.88
N PHE A 739 29.97 24.74 -1.97
CA PHE A 739 30.28 25.35 -0.66
C PHE A 739 30.70 24.33 0.40
N ILE A 740 30.48 23.03 0.13
CA ILE A 740 30.73 21.95 1.10
C ILE A 740 32.17 21.43 0.98
N ASP A 741 32.60 21.06 -0.23
CA ASP A 741 33.95 20.55 -0.53
C ASP A 741 34.25 20.73 -2.04
N GLU A 742 35.47 21.13 -2.40
CA GLU A 742 35.92 21.25 -3.80
C GLU A 742 35.79 19.93 -4.58
N LYS A 743 36.00 18.78 -3.92
CA LYS A 743 35.81 17.47 -4.57
C LYS A 743 34.33 17.20 -4.87
N VAL A 744 33.44 17.57 -3.95
CA VAL A 744 31.99 17.46 -4.10
C VAL A 744 31.47 18.44 -5.16
N ALA A 745 32.11 19.61 -5.30
CA ALA A 745 31.87 20.60 -6.36
C ALA A 745 32.16 20.06 -7.76
N SER A 746 33.31 19.39 -7.92
CA SER A 746 33.75 18.83 -9.21
C SER A 746 32.83 17.75 -9.76
N ASP A 747 32.09 17.09 -8.86
CA ASP A 747 31.10 16.07 -9.21
C ASP A 747 29.73 16.66 -9.58
N CYS A 748 29.52 17.99 -9.51
CA CYS A 748 28.26 18.67 -9.82
C CYS A 748 28.44 19.76 -10.89
N VAL A 749 28.95 19.38 -12.07
CA VAL A 749 29.15 20.32 -13.20
C VAL A 749 27.83 20.58 -13.93
N CYS A 750 27.36 21.82 -13.86
CA CYS A 750 26.35 22.37 -14.78
C CYS A 750 27.04 22.71 -16.12
N ASP A 751 26.38 22.42 -17.26
CA ASP A 751 26.87 22.64 -18.64
C ASP A 751 27.94 23.76 -18.77
N GLY A 752 29.21 23.35 -18.82
CA GLY A 752 30.29 24.09 -19.47
C GLY A 752 30.94 25.30 -18.78
N ASN A 753 30.62 25.68 -17.54
CA ASN A 753 31.34 26.79 -16.87
C ASN A 753 31.69 26.50 -15.41
N GLN A 754 32.99 26.46 -15.09
CA GLN A 754 33.50 26.47 -13.72
C GLN A 754 33.15 27.81 -13.06
N LEU A 755 32.23 27.80 -12.09
CA LEU A 755 32.05 28.90 -11.16
C LEU A 755 33.09 28.73 -10.03
N ALA A 756 34.09 29.62 -9.98
CA ALA A 756 35.01 29.71 -8.87
C ALA A 756 34.24 30.17 -7.61
N VAL A 757 34.07 29.27 -6.64
CA VAL A 757 33.37 29.55 -5.38
C VAL A 757 34.25 29.02 -4.24
N GLN A 758 34.52 29.87 -3.24
CA GLN A 758 35.34 29.49 -2.08
C GLN A 758 34.57 28.55 -1.13
N PRO A 759 35.18 27.45 -0.65
CA PRO A 759 34.57 26.55 0.33
C PRO A 759 34.28 27.24 1.67
N MET A 760 33.28 26.77 2.43
CA MET A 760 33.08 27.20 3.82
C MET A 760 34.32 26.82 4.65
N GLN A 761 35.07 27.82 5.13
CA GLN A 761 36.18 27.59 6.05
C GLN A 761 35.66 27.12 7.41
N SER A 762 36.19 26.00 7.90
CA SER A 762 36.02 25.56 9.29
C SER A 762 36.62 26.62 10.23
N VAL A 763 35.82 27.21 11.11
CA VAL A 763 36.33 28.05 12.20
C VAL A 763 37.01 27.14 13.23
N GLY A 764 38.30 26.87 13.00
CA GLY A 764 39.17 26.19 13.95
C GLY A 764 39.91 27.20 14.83
N GLY A 765 39.68 27.12 16.14
CA GLY A 765 40.64 27.49 17.19
C GLY A 765 41.01 28.96 17.37
N LEU A 766 40.39 29.62 18.35
CA LEU A 766 41.04 30.67 19.14
C LEU A 766 41.12 30.19 20.60
N VAL A 767 42.09 29.31 20.85
CA VAL A 767 42.73 29.16 22.17
C VAL A 767 44.19 29.56 21.95
N GLY A 768 44.61 30.67 22.57
CA GLY A 768 46.04 31.04 22.64
C GLY A 768 46.38 32.52 22.43
N ARG A 769 45.94 33.40 23.34
CA ARG A 769 46.80 34.28 24.17
C ARG A 769 45.96 35.17 25.07
#